data_AF-A0A4R3YT87-F1
#
_entry.id   AF-A0A4R3YT87-F1
#
_cell.length_a   1.000
_cell.length_b   1.000
_cell.length_c   1.000
_cell.angle_alpha   90.00
_cell.angle_beta   90.00
_cell.angle_gamma   90.00
#
_symmetry.space_group_name_H-M   'P 1'
#
loop_
_entity.id
_entity.type
_entity.pdbx_description
1 polymer ?
#
loop_
_entity_poly.entity_id
_entity_poly.type
_entity_poly.pdbx_seq_one_letter_code
_entity_poly.pdbx_strand_id
1 'polypeptide(L)'
;MAILSHTLGFPRVGLHRELKKAQESYWAGKSSQEELLAVGRELRARHWQQQKDAGVDVLPVGDFAWYDHVLTTSLMLDNVPARHRDGDKPSDLDTLFRIGRGRAPTGEPAAAAEMTKWFNTNYHYMVPEFNQDQSFRLGWSQLLDEVDEALALGHNVKPVLLGPVTYLWLGKVKGTAFDRLSLLAKLLPVYQQILAELASRGIEWVQIDEPALVLELPQEWQSAYQQAFQALQGPVKLLLTTYFDSIGHHLDVIRALPVQGLHVDLVGGADDVLHLHHQLPADWLLSLGVINGRNVWRADVAKRAQQIQPLVGKRALWVGSSCSLLHSPIDLSVETRLDEEVKSWFAFALQKCAELGLLTDALNQPGPDSLQQLLEYSQPIRHREHSSRVNNPAVRARVEKISASDSQRKQPYSRRAELQRDRFQLPQWPTTTIGSFPQTTEIRGLRLDFKRGRLDHTRYRAGIGEHIKQAITEQERLGLDVLVHGEAERNDMVEYFGEHLDGFVFTQNGWVQSYGSRCVKPPIIIGDISRPEAITVEWAQYAQSLTDKPVKGMLTGPVTILCWSFPREDVSRKVIARQIALALRDEVADLEQAGIGIIQIDEPALREGLPLRQSEWQAYLDWAVEAFRLNAAVARDDTQIHTHMCYCEFNDIMDSIAALDADVITIETSRSDMELLESFKAFDYPNEIGPGVYDIHSPNVPSEEWIVALLRKAAQRIPAERLWVNPDCGLKTRAWPETRESLANMVTAARRLRAESL
;
A
#
# COMPACT_ATOMS: atom_id res chain seq x y z
N MET A 1 3.16 -28.34 -27.91
CA MET A 1 4.02 -28.14 -26.73
C MET A 1 3.11 -28.13 -25.52
N ALA A 2 3.52 -28.73 -24.40
CA ALA A 2 2.74 -28.65 -23.16
C ALA A 2 2.76 -27.20 -22.65
N ILE A 3 1.58 -26.70 -22.27
CA ILE A 3 1.40 -25.43 -21.58
C ILE A 3 1.73 -25.67 -20.11
N LEU A 4 2.51 -24.79 -19.49
CA LEU A 4 2.87 -24.88 -18.08
C LEU A 4 2.23 -23.77 -17.26
N SER A 5 1.93 -24.06 -16.02
CA SER A 5 1.54 -23.09 -15.01
C SER A 5 2.73 -22.57 -14.21
N HIS A 6 2.68 -21.31 -13.80
CA HIS A 6 3.67 -20.71 -12.89
C HIS A 6 3.04 -19.60 -12.05
N THR A 7 3.64 -19.30 -10.89
CA THR A 7 3.33 -18.09 -10.12
C THR A 7 4.51 -17.13 -10.17
N LEU A 8 4.25 -15.83 -10.10
CA LEU A 8 5.31 -14.81 -10.11
C LEU A 8 6.00 -14.64 -8.73
N GLY A 9 5.39 -15.18 -7.68
CA GLY A 9 5.84 -15.14 -6.29
C GLY A 9 4.68 -15.51 -5.36
N PHE A 10 4.98 -15.84 -4.10
CA PHE A 10 4.00 -16.33 -3.12
C PHE A 10 4.02 -15.50 -1.82
N PRO A 11 2.90 -15.39 -1.06
CA PRO A 11 2.92 -14.70 0.22
C PRO A 11 3.84 -15.39 1.24
N ARG A 12 4.82 -14.66 1.75
CA ARG A 12 5.87 -15.18 2.64
C ARG A 12 5.56 -15.16 4.13
N VAL A 13 4.51 -14.44 4.57
CA VAL A 13 4.26 -14.17 5.99
C VAL A 13 3.84 -15.42 6.79
N GLY A 14 3.33 -16.45 6.10
CA GLY A 14 2.75 -17.64 6.69
C GLY A 14 1.29 -17.44 7.13
N LEU A 15 0.53 -18.53 7.17
CA LEU A 15 -0.92 -18.54 7.40
C LEU A 15 -1.31 -17.90 8.73
N HIS A 16 -0.51 -18.12 9.77
CA HIS A 16 -0.70 -17.56 11.10
C HIS A 16 0.35 -16.49 11.42
N ARG A 17 0.91 -15.86 10.39
CA ARG A 17 1.96 -14.85 10.44
C ARG A 17 3.19 -15.33 11.21
N GLU A 18 3.60 -16.56 10.95
CA GLU A 18 4.74 -17.26 11.54
C GLU A 18 6.01 -16.42 11.36
N LEU A 19 6.24 -15.89 10.15
CA LEU A 19 7.40 -15.05 9.86
C LEU A 19 7.42 -13.79 10.73
N LYS A 20 6.28 -13.11 10.85
CA LYS A 20 6.13 -11.92 11.70
C LYS A 20 6.52 -12.22 13.15
N LYS A 21 5.98 -13.32 13.71
CA LYS A 21 6.23 -13.71 15.10
C LYS A 21 7.72 -14.03 15.32
N ALA A 22 8.34 -14.75 14.39
CA ALA A 22 9.75 -15.10 14.46
C ALA A 22 10.66 -13.86 14.38
N GLN A 23 10.40 -12.95 13.44
CA GLN A 23 11.13 -11.68 13.30
C GLN A 23 11.00 -10.82 14.56
N GLU A 24 9.79 -10.64 15.08
CA GLU A 24 9.56 -9.81 16.27
C GLU A 24 10.13 -10.43 17.54
N SER A 25 10.11 -11.76 17.66
CA SER A 25 10.79 -12.47 18.74
C SER A 25 12.30 -12.26 18.68
N TYR A 26 12.90 -12.39 17.48
CA TYR A 26 14.33 -12.18 17.26
C TYR A 26 14.74 -10.74 17.57
N TRP A 27 14.02 -9.74 17.05
CA TRP A 27 14.31 -8.33 17.32
C TRP A 27 14.14 -7.94 18.79
N ALA A 28 13.33 -8.67 19.54
CA ALA A 28 13.14 -8.49 20.98
C ALA A 28 14.17 -9.26 21.82
N GLY A 29 15.12 -9.98 21.20
CA GLY A 29 16.11 -10.80 21.89
C GLY A 29 15.52 -12.05 22.57
N LYS A 30 14.33 -12.49 22.15
CA LYS A 30 13.60 -13.62 22.73
C LYS A 30 13.84 -14.95 22.02
N SER A 31 14.46 -14.92 20.84
CA SER A 31 14.86 -16.08 20.05
C SER A 31 16.20 -15.82 19.36
N SER A 32 16.91 -16.89 19.01
CA SER A 32 18.19 -16.84 18.31
C SER A 32 18.02 -16.58 16.81
N GLN A 33 19.11 -16.24 16.13
CA GLN A 33 19.13 -16.11 14.67
C GLN A 33 18.89 -17.47 13.99
N GLU A 34 19.39 -18.56 14.57
CA GLU A 34 19.19 -19.92 14.06
C GLU A 34 17.70 -20.31 14.07
N GLU A 35 16.98 -20.00 15.15
CA GLU A 35 15.53 -20.22 15.25
C GLU A 35 14.76 -19.42 14.19
N LEU A 36 15.16 -18.17 13.93
CA LEU A 36 14.58 -17.35 12.88
C LEU A 36 14.82 -17.95 11.48
N LEU A 37 16.06 -18.38 11.19
CA LEU A 37 16.43 -19.01 9.92
C LEU A 37 15.67 -20.32 9.71
N ALA A 38 15.47 -21.12 10.76
CA ALA A 38 14.70 -22.36 10.72
C ALA A 38 13.23 -22.11 10.33
N VAL A 39 12.59 -21.08 10.91
CA VAL A 39 11.21 -20.70 10.53
C VAL A 39 11.12 -20.29 9.07
N GLY A 40 12.10 -19.52 8.55
CA GLY A 40 12.13 -19.14 7.13
C GLY A 40 12.25 -20.36 6.21
N ARG A 41 13.14 -21.30 6.53
CA ARG A 41 13.30 -22.57 5.80
C ARG A 41 11.99 -23.37 5.78
N GLU A 42 11.36 -23.54 6.94
CA GLU A 42 10.10 -24.26 7.06
C GLU A 42 8.98 -23.61 6.22
N LEU A 43 8.89 -22.28 6.23
CA LEU A 43 7.93 -21.54 5.43
C LEU A 43 8.15 -21.74 3.93
N ARG A 44 9.38 -21.61 3.44
CA ARG A 44 9.70 -21.80 2.01
C ARG A 44 9.37 -23.21 1.54
N ALA A 45 9.87 -24.24 2.24
CA ALA A 45 9.58 -25.63 1.93
C ALA A 45 8.07 -25.91 1.88
N ARG A 46 7.32 -25.41 2.87
CA ARG A 46 5.86 -25.55 2.91
C ARG A 46 5.18 -24.87 1.73
N HIS A 47 5.57 -23.63 1.42
CA HIS A 47 4.94 -22.86 0.34
C HIS A 47 5.24 -23.43 -1.04
N TRP A 48 6.45 -23.94 -1.29
CA TRP A 48 6.77 -24.64 -2.54
C TRP A 48 5.95 -25.92 -2.69
N GLN A 49 5.87 -26.73 -1.63
CA GLN A 49 5.07 -27.95 -1.64
C GLN A 49 3.58 -27.65 -1.86
N GLN A 50 3.02 -26.66 -1.16
CA GLN A 50 1.61 -26.27 -1.31
C GLN A 50 1.27 -25.77 -2.73
N GLN A 51 2.15 -24.99 -3.36
CA GLN A 51 1.95 -24.54 -4.74
C GLN A 51 1.98 -25.72 -5.71
N LYS A 52 2.94 -26.64 -5.55
CA LYS A 52 3.04 -27.87 -6.35
C LYS A 52 1.79 -28.74 -6.20
N ASP A 53 1.34 -28.97 -4.96
CA ASP A 53 0.14 -29.77 -4.66
C ASP A 53 -1.14 -29.14 -5.23
N ALA A 54 -1.17 -27.81 -5.34
CA ALA A 54 -2.25 -27.07 -5.99
C ALA A 54 -2.16 -27.07 -7.53
N GLY A 55 -1.15 -27.71 -8.13
CA GLY A 55 -1.02 -27.88 -9.58
C GLY A 55 -0.16 -26.84 -10.30
N VAL A 56 0.76 -26.17 -9.60
CA VAL A 56 1.75 -25.26 -10.23
C VAL A 56 2.97 -26.04 -10.73
N ASP A 57 3.29 -25.93 -12.02
CA ASP A 57 4.37 -26.68 -12.68
C ASP A 57 5.77 -26.08 -12.44
N VAL A 58 5.88 -24.76 -12.44
CA VAL A 58 7.14 -24.01 -12.28
C VAL A 58 7.02 -23.07 -11.09
N LEU A 59 7.79 -23.36 -10.03
CA LEU A 59 7.71 -22.62 -8.77
C LEU A 59 8.68 -21.42 -8.74
N PRO A 60 8.28 -20.26 -8.20
CA PRO A 60 9.18 -19.15 -7.98
C PRO A 60 10.13 -19.44 -6.80
N VAL A 61 11.38 -19.00 -6.93
CA VAL A 61 12.37 -18.96 -5.85
C VAL A 61 13.02 -17.57 -5.84
N GLY A 62 13.29 -17.02 -4.66
CA GLY A 62 13.73 -15.62 -4.51
C GLY A 62 12.60 -14.62 -4.24
N ASP A 63 11.36 -15.09 -4.19
CA ASP A 63 10.18 -14.33 -3.77
C ASP A 63 10.13 -14.14 -2.23
N PHE A 64 10.72 -15.07 -1.47
CA PHE A 64 10.88 -14.93 -0.03
C PHE A 64 11.85 -13.79 0.31
N ALA A 65 11.50 -12.99 1.33
CA ALA A 65 12.43 -12.05 1.92
C ALA A 65 12.21 -11.89 3.42
N TRP A 66 13.30 -11.66 4.14
CA TRP A 66 13.29 -11.38 5.57
C TRP A 66 12.70 -10.02 5.94
N TYR A 67 12.50 -9.11 4.98
CA TYR A 67 11.86 -7.83 5.25
C TYR A 67 11.23 -7.25 3.98
N ASP A 68 12.05 -7.13 2.94
CA ASP A 68 11.68 -6.60 1.63
C ASP A 68 12.59 -7.20 0.54
N HIS A 69 12.03 -7.45 -0.65
CA HIS A 69 12.76 -8.09 -1.76
C HIS A 69 13.68 -7.10 -2.51
N VAL A 70 13.34 -5.81 -2.54
CA VAL A 70 14.25 -4.77 -3.08
C VAL A 70 15.44 -4.56 -2.15
N LEU A 71 15.21 -4.61 -0.84
CA LEU A 71 16.28 -4.66 0.16
C LEU A 71 17.15 -5.91 0.01
N THR A 72 16.56 -7.10 -0.17
CA THR A 72 17.32 -8.33 -0.47
C THR A 72 18.20 -8.14 -1.71
N THR A 73 17.65 -7.54 -2.76
CA THR A 73 18.41 -7.21 -3.99
C THR A 73 19.57 -6.25 -3.68
N SER A 74 19.34 -5.24 -2.83
CA SER A 74 20.40 -4.32 -2.41
C SER A 74 21.53 -5.02 -1.66
N LEU A 75 21.23 -5.97 -0.77
CA LEU A 75 22.27 -6.78 -0.11
C LEU A 75 22.98 -7.72 -1.10
N MET A 76 22.24 -8.34 -2.02
CA MET A 76 22.79 -9.21 -3.06
C MET A 76 23.82 -8.47 -3.93
N LEU A 77 23.57 -7.19 -4.20
CA LEU A 77 24.45 -6.32 -4.99
C LEU A 77 25.52 -5.61 -4.14
N ASP A 78 25.57 -5.88 -2.84
CA ASP A 78 26.37 -5.15 -1.85
C ASP A 78 26.16 -3.62 -1.90
N ASN A 79 24.94 -3.19 -2.24
CA ASN A 79 24.51 -1.80 -2.16
C ASN A 79 24.01 -1.46 -0.75
N VAL A 80 24.93 -1.39 0.20
CA VAL A 80 24.63 -1.06 1.61
C VAL A 80 25.05 0.37 1.94
N PRO A 81 24.14 1.22 2.49
CA PRO A 81 24.49 2.56 2.92
C PRO A 81 25.62 2.56 3.97
N ALA A 82 26.56 3.50 3.86
CA ALA A 82 27.75 3.54 4.72
C ALA A 82 27.43 3.53 6.22
N ARG A 83 26.33 4.19 6.63
CA ARG A 83 25.88 4.23 8.03
C ARG A 83 25.44 2.87 8.60
N HIS A 84 25.24 1.86 7.77
CA HIS A 84 24.86 0.50 8.18
C HIS A 84 25.99 -0.52 7.97
N ARG A 85 27.13 -0.09 7.41
CA ARG A 85 28.32 -0.93 7.24
C ARG A 85 29.12 -1.02 8.52
N ASP A 86 29.64 -2.20 8.81
CA ASP A 86 30.58 -2.45 9.91
C ASP A 86 31.97 -2.77 9.32
N GLY A 87 32.64 -1.73 8.84
CA GLY A 87 33.90 -1.85 8.10
C GLY A 87 33.74 -2.69 6.83
N ASP A 88 34.68 -3.63 6.63
CA ASP A 88 34.70 -4.57 5.49
C ASP A 88 33.95 -5.89 5.76
N LYS A 89 33.22 -6.00 6.87
CA LYS A 89 32.49 -7.23 7.18
C LYS A 89 31.40 -7.49 6.14
N PRO A 90 31.21 -8.76 5.72
CA PRO A 90 30.07 -9.13 4.90
C PRO A 90 28.75 -8.71 5.56
N SER A 91 27.79 -8.31 4.73
CA SER A 91 26.45 -8.00 5.22
C SER A 91 25.82 -9.27 5.78
N ASP A 92 25.06 -9.11 6.85
CA ASP A 92 24.34 -10.17 7.54
C ASP A 92 22.85 -9.83 7.69
N LEU A 93 22.10 -10.74 8.32
CA LEU A 93 20.68 -10.54 8.56
C LEU A 93 20.40 -9.32 9.46
N ASP A 94 21.31 -9.01 10.39
CA ASP A 94 21.18 -7.82 11.23
C ASP A 94 21.47 -6.53 10.45
N THR A 95 22.37 -6.57 9.47
CA THR A 95 22.59 -5.48 8.50
C THR A 95 21.29 -5.19 7.74
N LEU A 96 20.64 -6.24 7.23
CA LEU A 96 19.33 -6.13 6.57
C LEU A 96 18.30 -5.43 7.48
N PHE A 97 18.19 -5.87 8.75
CA PHE A 97 17.26 -5.25 9.69
C PHE A 97 17.65 -3.82 10.08
N ARG A 98 18.93 -3.51 10.24
CA ARG A 98 19.36 -2.12 10.51
C ARG A 98 18.97 -1.18 9.36
N ILE A 99 19.09 -1.61 8.11
CA ILE A 99 18.62 -0.81 6.96
C ILE A 99 17.09 -0.66 7.01
N GLY A 100 16.36 -1.77 7.19
CA GLY A 100 14.90 -1.78 7.12
C GLY A 100 14.17 -1.07 8.28
N ARG A 101 14.75 -1.04 9.49
CA ARG A 101 14.08 -0.54 10.71
C ARG A 101 14.99 0.22 11.68
N GLY A 102 16.23 0.52 11.29
CA GLY A 102 17.18 1.34 12.03
C GLY A 102 17.90 0.65 13.20
N ARG A 103 17.49 -0.56 13.57
CA ARG A 103 18.09 -1.32 14.67
C ARG A 103 17.90 -2.83 14.50
N ALA A 104 18.86 -3.59 15.00
CA ALA A 104 18.84 -5.05 15.07
C ALA A 104 19.46 -5.51 16.41
N PRO A 105 19.43 -6.81 16.75
CA PRO A 105 20.09 -7.32 17.95
C PRO A 105 21.59 -7.02 18.03
N THR A 106 22.29 -6.98 16.89
CA THR A 106 23.70 -6.56 16.79
C THR A 106 23.90 -5.33 15.90
N GLY A 107 25.06 -4.69 16.04
CA GLY A 107 25.47 -3.49 15.31
C GLY A 107 24.92 -2.18 15.89
N GLU A 108 25.53 -1.06 15.48
CA GLU A 108 25.15 0.28 15.91
C GLU A 108 23.78 0.71 15.32
N PRO A 109 22.83 1.21 16.12
CA PRO A 109 21.60 1.80 15.61
C PRO A 109 21.87 3.00 14.70
N ALA A 110 21.12 3.12 13.61
CA ALA A 110 21.20 4.22 12.68
C ALA A 110 19.82 4.52 12.07
N ALA A 111 19.66 5.67 11.41
CA ALA A 111 18.41 5.96 10.71
C ALA A 111 18.14 4.91 9.63
N ALA A 112 16.94 4.32 9.65
CA ALA A 112 16.49 3.39 8.62
C ALA A 112 16.53 4.04 7.22
N ALA A 113 16.65 3.22 6.17
CA ALA A 113 16.47 3.71 4.82
C ALA A 113 15.02 4.19 4.58
N GLU A 114 14.86 5.01 3.55
CA GLU A 114 13.55 5.45 3.10
C GLU A 114 12.71 4.26 2.64
N MET A 115 11.41 4.29 2.94
CA MET A 115 10.45 3.28 2.55
C MET A 115 9.32 3.94 1.78
N THR A 116 8.98 3.42 0.61
CA THR A 116 7.91 3.96 -0.24
C THR A 116 7.07 2.84 -0.86
N LYS A 117 5.93 3.19 -1.45
CA LYS A 117 4.98 2.26 -2.04
C LYS A 117 5.59 1.55 -3.25
N TRP A 118 5.36 0.25 -3.36
CA TRP A 118 5.70 -0.54 -4.53
C TRP A 118 4.63 -0.32 -5.60
N PHE A 119 4.93 0.58 -6.53
CA PHE A 119 4.00 1.01 -7.58
C PHE A 119 2.65 1.45 -6.96
N ASN A 120 1.52 1.06 -7.53
CA ASN A 120 0.18 1.37 -7.05
C ASN A 120 -0.37 0.31 -6.07
N THR A 121 0.49 -0.32 -5.26
CA THR A 121 0.11 -1.33 -4.25
C THR A 121 0.21 -0.76 -2.83
N ASN A 122 -0.42 -1.44 -1.86
CA ASN A 122 -0.22 -1.15 -0.43
C ASN A 122 1.02 -1.85 0.18
N TYR A 123 1.82 -2.54 -0.65
CA TYR A 123 3.12 -3.05 -0.24
C TYR A 123 4.17 -1.93 -0.35
N HIS A 124 5.15 -1.91 0.54
CA HIS A 124 6.23 -0.93 0.53
C HIS A 124 7.57 -1.64 0.41
N TYR A 125 8.49 -1.00 -0.30
CA TYR A 125 9.86 -1.44 -0.46
C TYR A 125 10.84 -0.43 0.14
N MET A 126 12.05 -0.89 0.43
CA MET A 126 13.15 -0.03 0.89
C MET A 126 13.86 0.56 -0.33
N VAL A 127 13.88 1.89 -0.42
CA VAL A 127 14.45 2.64 -1.54
C VAL A 127 15.96 2.41 -1.60
N PRO A 128 16.51 1.88 -2.71
CA PRO A 128 17.97 1.80 -2.89
C PRO A 128 18.62 3.17 -2.81
N GLU A 129 19.73 3.29 -2.08
CA GLU A 129 20.51 4.52 -1.97
C GLU A 129 21.77 4.41 -2.81
N PHE A 130 22.04 5.40 -3.65
CA PHE A 130 23.17 5.40 -4.57
C PHE A 130 24.08 6.60 -4.36
N ASN A 131 25.40 6.37 -4.45
CA ASN A 131 26.43 7.41 -4.44
C ASN A 131 27.19 7.40 -5.77
N GLN A 132 27.81 8.52 -6.15
CA GLN A 132 28.47 8.69 -7.45
C GLN A 132 29.56 7.63 -7.71
N ASP A 133 30.34 7.29 -6.68
CA ASP A 133 31.44 6.33 -6.75
C ASP A 133 31.02 4.91 -6.33
N GLN A 134 29.72 4.59 -6.35
CA GLN A 134 29.22 3.28 -5.94
C GLN A 134 29.86 2.16 -6.76
N SER A 135 30.27 1.10 -6.05
CA SER A 135 30.69 -0.18 -6.60
C SER A 135 29.70 -1.27 -6.19
N PHE A 136 29.59 -2.31 -7.00
CA PHE A 136 28.72 -3.46 -6.73
C PHE A 136 29.55 -4.74 -6.75
N ARG A 137 29.15 -5.71 -5.92
CA ARG A 137 29.67 -7.08 -5.92
C ARG A 137 28.59 -8.02 -5.41
N LEU A 138 28.72 -9.33 -5.69
CA LEU A 138 27.83 -10.32 -5.09
C LEU A 138 28.08 -10.40 -3.58
N GLY A 139 27.20 -9.80 -2.78
CA GLY A 139 27.38 -9.61 -1.34
C GLY A 139 26.52 -10.49 -0.44
N TRP A 140 25.45 -11.09 -0.98
CA TRP A 140 24.47 -11.87 -0.23
C TRP A 140 23.96 -13.04 -1.07
N SER A 141 24.11 -14.26 -0.56
CA SER A 141 23.87 -15.51 -1.29
C SER A 141 22.45 -16.05 -1.19
N GLN A 142 21.54 -15.38 -0.46
CA GLN A 142 20.23 -15.94 -0.11
C GLN A 142 19.47 -16.55 -1.30
N LEU A 143 19.45 -15.89 -2.47
CA LEU A 143 18.78 -16.46 -3.65
C LEU A 143 19.38 -17.81 -4.06
N LEU A 144 20.71 -17.90 -4.10
CA LEU A 144 21.41 -19.13 -4.48
C LEU A 144 21.16 -20.23 -3.45
N ASP A 145 21.20 -19.88 -2.16
CA ASP A 145 20.93 -20.81 -1.06
C ASP A 145 19.49 -21.35 -1.11
N GLU A 146 18.51 -20.49 -1.44
CA GLU A 146 17.10 -20.87 -1.59
C GLU A 146 16.86 -21.72 -2.84
N VAL A 147 17.60 -21.48 -3.93
CA VAL A 147 17.57 -22.34 -5.13
C VAL A 147 18.12 -23.72 -4.80
N ASP A 148 19.25 -23.79 -4.12
CA ASP A 148 19.85 -25.07 -3.70
C ASP A 148 18.90 -25.85 -2.77
N GLU A 149 18.21 -25.16 -1.86
CA GLU A 149 17.17 -25.73 -1.00
C GLU A 149 16.00 -26.32 -1.81
N ALA A 150 15.44 -25.55 -2.75
CA ALA A 150 14.28 -26.00 -3.53
C ALA A 150 14.62 -27.15 -4.49
N LEU A 151 15.81 -27.13 -5.10
CA LEU A 151 16.31 -28.21 -5.94
C LEU A 151 16.55 -29.49 -5.13
N ALA A 152 17.09 -29.38 -3.91
CA ALA A 152 17.28 -30.52 -3.01
C ALA A 152 15.95 -31.19 -2.60
N LEU A 153 14.86 -30.42 -2.57
CA LEU A 153 13.50 -30.92 -2.34
C LEU A 153 12.83 -31.48 -3.62
N GLY A 154 13.51 -31.45 -4.77
CA GLY A 154 13.02 -31.99 -6.04
C GLY A 154 11.95 -31.12 -6.71
N HIS A 155 11.99 -29.81 -6.47
CA HIS A 155 11.09 -28.86 -7.14
C HIS A 155 11.64 -28.40 -8.50
N ASN A 156 10.73 -28.22 -9.45
CA ASN A 156 11.01 -27.51 -10.70
C ASN A 156 10.83 -26.02 -10.47
N VAL A 157 11.90 -25.24 -10.59
CA VAL A 157 11.94 -23.85 -10.12
C VAL A 157 12.41 -22.87 -11.18
N LYS A 158 11.93 -21.64 -11.07
CA LYS A 158 12.54 -20.47 -11.71
C LYS A 158 12.93 -19.44 -10.63
N PRO A 159 14.20 -19.03 -10.57
CA PRO A 159 14.61 -17.89 -9.76
C PRO A 159 13.93 -16.60 -10.24
N VAL A 160 13.61 -15.72 -9.29
CA VAL A 160 13.02 -14.40 -9.50
C VAL A 160 14.05 -13.34 -9.08
N LEU A 161 14.35 -12.43 -10.00
CA LEU A 161 15.27 -11.31 -9.78
C LEU A 161 14.58 -10.01 -10.14
N LEU A 162 14.76 -8.99 -9.31
CA LEU A 162 14.45 -7.62 -9.72
C LEU A 162 15.46 -7.19 -10.78
N GLY A 163 14.97 -6.74 -11.93
CA GLY A 163 15.78 -6.34 -13.07
C GLY A 163 16.64 -5.10 -12.79
N PRO A 164 17.81 -4.99 -13.43
CA PRO A 164 18.78 -3.94 -13.14
C PRO A 164 18.26 -2.53 -13.49
N VAL A 165 17.40 -2.39 -14.50
CA VAL A 165 16.89 -1.07 -14.91
C VAL A 165 15.85 -0.58 -13.89
N THR A 166 14.88 -1.44 -13.55
CA THR A 166 13.91 -1.14 -12.50
C THR A 166 14.60 -0.91 -11.15
N TYR A 167 15.61 -1.68 -10.78
CA TYR A 167 16.35 -1.47 -9.53
C TYR A 167 16.95 -0.06 -9.42
N LEU A 168 17.59 0.43 -10.49
CA LEU A 168 18.10 1.80 -10.54
C LEU A 168 16.98 2.84 -10.58
N TRP A 169 15.90 2.58 -11.30
CA TRP A 169 14.74 3.49 -11.39
C TRP A 169 14.12 3.76 -10.02
N LEU A 170 14.01 2.71 -9.20
CA LEU A 170 13.41 2.75 -7.86
C LEU A 170 14.30 3.39 -6.81
N GLY A 171 15.60 3.60 -7.07
CA GLY A 171 16.52 4.16 -6.08
C GLY A 171 16.66 5.68 -6.12
N LYS A 172 17.31 6.23 -5.10
CA LYS A 172 17.59 7.66 -4.94
C LYS A 172 19.08 7.92 -4.79
N VAL A 173 19.52 9.05 -5.35
CA VAL A 173 20.89 9.55 -5.18
C VAL A 173 21.04 10.17 -3.79
N LYS A 174 22.15 9.87 -3.12
CA LYS A 174 22.57 10.47 -1.85
C LYS A 174 23.94 11.14 -2.03
N GLY A 175 24.14 12.25 -1.32
CA GLY A 175 25.36 13.06 -1.45
C GLY A 175 25.36 13.90 -2.73
N THR A 176 26.48 13.87 -3.47
CA THR A 176 26.64 14.62 -4.73
C THR A 176 25.60 14.18 -5.76
N ALA A 177 24.93 15.13 -6.42
CA ALA A 177 23.99 14.82 -7.49
C ALA A 177 24.71 14.22 -8.71
N PHE A 178 24.16 13.14 -9.26
CA PHE A 178 24.62 12.50 -10.50
C PHE A 178 23.46 11.75 -11.16
N ASP A 179 23.61 11.36 -12.43
CA ASP A 179 22.64 10.49 -13.09
C ASP A 179 22.78 9.05 -12.60
N ARG A 180 21.80 8.56 -11.84
CA ARG A 180 21.78 7.19 -11.31
C ARG A 180 21.81 6.12 -12.40
N LEU A 181 21.31 6.40 -13.61
CA LEU A 181 21.34 5.44 -14.72
C LEU A 181 22.77 5.11 -15.16
N SER A 182 23.72 6.03 -14.95
CA SER A 182 25.15 5.80 -15.22
C SER A 182 25.76 4.63 -14.44
N LEU A 183 25.12 4.18 -13.35
CA LEU A 183 25.56 3.02 -12.56
C LEU A 183 25.27 1.68 -13.23
N LEU A 184 24.43 1.64 -14.28
CA LEU A 184 24.04 0.41 -14.95
C LEU A 184 25.24 -0.42 -15.41
N ALA A 185 26.23 0.22 -16.03
CA ALA A 185 27.43 -0.47 -16.50
C ALA A 185 28.24 -1.15 -15.38
N LYS A 186 28.20 -0.60 -14.16
CA LYS A 186 28.86 -1.18 -12.97
C LYS A 186 28.02 -2.28 -12.32
N LEU A 187 26.71 -2.25 -12.53
CA LEU A 187 25.76 -3.18 -11.94
C LEU A 187 25.69 -4.51 -12.72
N LEU A 188 25.72 -4.44 -14.05
CA LEU A 188 25.55 -5.58 -14.95
C LEU A 188 26.54 -6.74 -14.71
N PRO A 189 27.83 -6.53 -14.40
CA PRO A 189 28.75 -7.63 -14.11
C PRO A 189 28.30 -8.52 -12.94
N VAL A 190 27.66 -7.94 -11.92
CA VAL A 190 27.14 -8.71 -10.77
C VAL A 190 25.93 -9.54 -11.18
N TYR A 191 25.03 -8.99 -11.99
CA TYR A 191 23.91 -9.75 -12.55
C TYR A 191 24.39 -10.90 -13.46
N GLN A 192 25.40 -10.67 -14.31
CA GLN A 192 26.03 -11.72 -15.12
C GLN A 192 26.59 -12.85 -14.24
N GLN A 193 27.27 -12.50 -13.14
CA GLN A 193 27.76 -13.47 -12.16
C GLN A 193 26.62 -14.29 -11.56
N ILE A 194 25.53 -13.64 -11.13
CA ILE A 194 24.36 -14.33 -10.56
C ILE A 194 23.73 -15.28 -11.59
N LEU A 195 23.53 -14.85 -12.82
CA LEU A 195 22.97 -15.69 -13.88
C LEU A 195 23.87 -16.89 -14.21
N ALA A 196 25.19 -16.71 -14.16
CA ALA A 196 26.14 -17.81 -14.33
C ALA A 196 26.08 -18.84 -13.18
N GLU A 197 25.95 -18.36 -11.93
CA GLU A 197 25.76 -19.20 -10.74
C GLU A 197 24.43 -19.99 -10.79
N LEU A 198 23.37 -19.39 -11.33
CA LEU A 198 22.10 -20.07 -11.55
C LEU A 198 22.24 -21.11 -12.68
N ALA A 199 22.94 -20.77 -13.76
CA ALA A 199 23.21 -21.70 -14.86
C ALA A 199 23.97 -22.95 -14.38
N SER A 200 24.97 -22.78 -13.50
CA SER A 200 25.76 -23.90 -12.98
C SER A 200 24.95 -24.83 -12.07
N ARG A 201 23.80 -24.38 -11.56
CA ARG A 201 22.82 -25.18 -10.81
C ARG A 201 21.79 -25.87 -11.71
N GLY A 202 21.93 -25.75 -13.03
CA GLY A 202 21.01 -26.34 -14.00
C GLY A 202 19.69 -25.58 -14.16
N ILE A 203 19.62 -24.31 -13.71
CA ILE A 203 18.45 -23.46 -13.94
C ILE A 203 18.33 -23.13 -15.42
N GLU A 204 17.16 -23.43 -16.01
CA GLU A 204 16.87 -23.09 -17.40
C GLU A 204 16.30 -21.67 -17.54
N TRP A 205 15.32 -21.31 -16.70
CA TRP A 205 14.58 -20.06 -16.79
C TRP A 205 14.81 -19.19 -15.56
N VAL A 206 15.05 -17.91 -15.79
CA VAL A 206 15.08 -16.87 -14.75
C VAL A 206 14.03 -15.82 -15.08
N GLN A 207 13.16 -15.54 -14.11
CA GLN A 207 12.25 -14.41 -14.17
C GLN A 207 13.02 -13.13 -13.81
N ILE A 208 13.03 -12.16 -14.71
CA ILE A 208 13.59 -10.83 -14.48
C ILE A 208 12.43 -9.83 -14.44
N ASP A 209 12.12 -9.37 -13.23
CA ASP A 209 11.05 -8.40 -12.99
C ASP A 209 11.51 -7.01 -13.43
N GLU A 210 10.92 -6.51 -14.51
CA GLU A 210 11.11 -5.14 -14.99
C GLU A 210 9.76 -4.38 -15.02
N PRO A 211 9.05 -4.25 -13.87
CA PRO A 211 7.76 -3.59 -13.82
C PRO A 211 7.83 -2.08 -14.14
N ALA A 212 9.01 -1.45 -14.16
CA ALA A 212 9.11 -0.06 -14.62
C ALA A 212 8.68 0.10 -16.10
N LEU A 213 8.68 -0.98 -16.90
CA LEU A 213 8.19 -0.96 -18.29
C LEU A 213 6.70 -0.60 -18.42
N VAL A 214 5.90 -0.72 -17.36
CA VAL A 214 4.49 -0.31 -17.41
C VAL A 214 4.30 1.20 -17.24
N LEU A 215 5.34 1.91 -16.79
CA LEU A 215 5.35 3.37 -16.62
C LEU A 215 5.58 4.08 -17.96
N GLU A 216 5.46 5.41 -17.98
CA GLU A 216 5.91 6.26 -19.09
C GLU A 216 7.38 6.65 -18.87
N LEU A 217 8.30 5.88 -19.46
CA LEU A 217 9.73 6.04 -19.22
C LEU A 217 10.38 7.03 -20.19
N PRO A 218 11.33 7.87 -19.74
CA PRO A 218 12.14 8.70 -20.64
C PRO A 218 12.97 7.86 -21.62
N GLN A 219 13.32 8.43 -22.78
CA GLN A 219 14.00 7.71 -23.87
C GLN A 219 15.33 7.08 -23.45
N GLU A 220 16.10 7.74 -22.58
CA GLU A 220 17.36 7.20 -22.04
C GLU A 220 17.14 5.92 -21.22
N TRP A 221 16.08 5.85 -20.43
CA TRP A 221 15.70 4.66 -19.65
C TRP A 221 15.17 3.55 -20.56
N GLN A 222 14.42 3.89 -21.61
CA GLN A 222 14.03 2.90 -22.63
C GLN A 222 15.25 2.30 -23.33
N SER A 223 16.24 3.14 -23.68
CA SER A 223 17.47 2.69 -24.35
C SER A 223 18.35 1.82 -23.44
N ALA A 224 18.30 2.06 -22.12
CA ALA A 224 19.04 1.28 -21.13
C ALA A 224 18.63 -0.20 -21.08
N TYR A 225 17.37 -0.53 -21.41
CA TYR A 225 16.94 -1.93 -21.51
C TYR A 225 17.73 -2.70 -22.56
N GLN A 226 17.98 -2.10 -23.73
CA GLN A 226 18.76 -2.75 -24.77
C GLN A 226 20.19 -3.05 -24.27
N GLN A 227 20.84 -2.07 -23.64
CA GLN A 227 22.17 -2.24 -23.06
C GLN A 227 22.17 -3.34 -21.99
N ALA A 228 21.20 -3.31 -21.06
CA ALA A 228 21.12 -4.26 -19.98
C ALA A 228 20.93 -5.69 -20.50
N PHE A 229 19.90 -5.94 -21.29
CA PHE A 229 19.59 -7.30 -21.75
C PHE A 229 20.59 -7.83 -22.78
N GLN A 230 21.29 -6.97 -23.53
CA GLN A 230 22.41 -7.40 -24.36
C GLN A 230 23.59 -7.88 -23.53
N ALA A 231 23.88 -7.23 -22.39
CA ALA A 231 24.91 -7.70 -21.46
C ALA A 231 24.50 -8.97 -20.69
N LEU A 232 23.22 -9.14 -20.40
CA LEU A 232 22.70 -10.30 -19.64
C LEU A 232 22.48 -11.56 -20.47
N GLN A 233 22.78 -11.54 -21.78
CA GLN A 233 22.74 -12.76 -22.59
C GLN A 233 23.64 -13.85 -22.00
N GLY A 234 23.15 -15.08 -22.02
CA GLY A 234 23.87 -16.19 -21.42
C GLY A 234 23.17 -17.54 -21.62
N PRO A 235 23.62 -18.57 -20.90
CA PRO A 235 23.06 -19.92 -21.00
C PRO A 235 21.66 -20.06 -20.38
N VAL A 236 21.29 -19.18 -19.44
CA VAL A 236 19.94 -19.13 -18.88
C VAL A 236 19.00 -18.34 -19.79
N LYS A 237 17.76 -18.80 -19.89
CA LYS A 237 16.69 -18.10 -20.60
C LYS A 237 16.07 -17.05 -19.69
N LEU A 238 15.91 -15.84 -20.21
CA LEU A 238 15.32 -14.72 -19.50
C LEU A 238 13.85 -14.59 -19.87
N LEU A 239 12.99 -14.67 -18.84
CA LEU A 239 11.59 -14.29 -18.90
C LEU A 239 11.48 -12.84 -18.40
N LEU A 240 11.34 -11.89 -19.33
CA LEU A 240 11.09 -10.50 -18.99
C LEU A 240 9.68 -10.38 -18.41
N THR A 241 9.56 -9.90 -17.18
CA THR A 241 8.28 -9.92 -16.46
C THR A 241 7.81 -8.52 -16.12
N THR A 242 6.58 -8.23 -16.54
CA THR A 242 5.91 -6.94 -16.33
C THR A 242 4.54 -7.18 -15.70
N TYR A 243 4.07 -6.25 -14.86
CA TYR A 243 2.80 -6.39 -14.16
C TYR A 243 2.24 -5.07 -13.65
N PHE A 244 0.98 -5.10 -13.21
CA PHE A 244 0.15 -3.99 -12.71
C PHE A 244 -0.49 -3.09 -13.76
N ASP A 245 -0.03 -3.10 -15.01
CA ASP A 245 -0.64 -2.39 -16.14
C ASP A 245 -0.20 -3.00 -17.48
N SER A 246 -0.72 -2.48 -18.59
CA SER A 246 -0.30 -2.83 -19.95
C SER A 246 1.08 -2.30 -20.32
N ILE A 247 1.68 -2.94 -21.32
CA ILE A 247 3.00 -2.61 -21.88
C ILE A 247 2.95 -2.20 -23.35
N GLY A 248 1.75 -2.09 -23.93
CA GLY A 248 1.56 -1.76 -25.35
C GLY A 248 2.34 -0.54 -25.84
N HIS A 249 2.50 0.49 -25.00
CA HIS A 249 3.25 1.71 -25.32
C HIS A 249 4.78 1.52 -25.41
N HIS A 250 5.32 0.42 -24.88
CA HIS A 250 6.74 0.06 -24.95
C HIS A 250 7.00 -1.21 -25.77
N LEU A 251 5.99 -1.73 -26.50
CA LEU A 251 6.11 -3.00 -27.21
C LEU A 251 7.25 -3.02 -28.25
N ASP A 252 7.50 -1.89 -28.91
CA ASP A 252 8.61 -1.74 -29.87
C ASP A 252 9.99 -1.87 -29.22
N VAL A 253 10.16 -1.33 -28.01
CA VAL A 253 11.38 -1.48 -27.20
C VAL A 253 11.52 -2.94 -26.76
N ILE A 254 10.44 -3.50 -26.22
CA ILE A 254 10.43 -4.86 -25.66
C ILE A 254 10.79 -5.89 -26.73
N ARG A 255 10.15 -5.87 -27.90
CA ARG A 255 10.38 -6.89 -28.95
C ARG A 255 11.79 -6.86 -29.54
N ALA A 256 12.56 -5.80 -29.31
CA ALA A 256 13.96 -5.68 -29.75
C ALA A 256 14.96 -6.25 -28.73
N LEU A 257 14.52 -6.59 -27.51
CA LEU A 257 15.39 -7.12 -26.46
C LEU A 257 15.79 -8.57 -26.73
N PRO A 258 17.03 -8.99 -26.42
CA PRO A 258 17.49 -10.36 -26.62
C PRO A 258 17.04 -11.30 -25.48
N VAL A 259 15.75 -11.28 -25.15
CA VAL A 259 15.13 -12.17 -24.16
C VAL A 259 14.47 -13.37 -24.85
N GLN A 260 14.06 -14.38 -24.08
CA GLN A 260 13.47 -15.62 -24.61
C GLN A 260 11.99 -15.76 -24.27
N GLY A 261 11.48 -14.90 -23.40
CA GLY A 261 10.05 -14.81 -23.15
C GLY A 261 9.64 -13.50 -22.51
N LEU A 262 8.32 -13.26 -22.56
CA LEU A 262 7.66 -12.11 -21.97
C LEU A 262 6.48 -12.57 -21.11
N HIS A 263 6.38 -12.05 -19.88
CA HIS A 263 5.17 -12.11 -19.07
C HIS A 263 4.42 -10.78 -19.12
N VAL A 264 3.11 -10.87 -19.37
CA VAL A 264 2.18 -9.73 -19.42
C VAL A 264 1.01 -9.93 -18.46
N ASP A 265 0.59 -8.83 -17.83
CA ASP A 265 -0.57 -8.79 -16.95
C ASP A 265 -1.86 -8.55 -17.76
N LEU A 266 -2.72 -9.56 -17.87
CA LEU A 266 -4.01 -9.51 -18.56
C LEU A 266 -5.20 -9.31 -17.60
N VAL A 267 -4.92 -8.93 -16.37
CA VAL A 267 -5.91 -8.60 -15.33
C VAL A 267 -5.91 -7.10 -15.06
N GLY A 268 -4.74 -6.54 -14.72
CA GLY A 268 -4.53 -5.11 -14.55
C GLY A 268 -4.29 -4.38 -15.87
N GLY A 269 -3.67 -5.04 -16.86
CA GLY A 269 -3.40 -4.46 -18.17
C GLY A 269 -4.57 -4.61 -19.16
N ALA A 270 -4.64 -3.66 -20.09
CA ALA A 270 -5.64 -3.62 -21.16
C ALA A 270 -5.15 -4.16 -22.52
N ASP A 271 -3.98 -4.79 -22.56
CA ASP A 271 -3.40 -5.30 -23.81
C ASP A 271 -4.23 -6.45 -24.41
N ASP A 272 -4.45 -6.39 -25.73
CA ASP A 272 -5.08 -7.50 -26.45
C ASP A 272 -4.08 -8.63 -26.68
N VAL A 273 -4.41 -9.82 -26.18
CA VAL A 273 -3.50 -10.97 -26.19
C VAL A 273 -3.18 -11.47 -27.61
N LEU A 274 -4.13 -11.34 -28.55
CA LEU A 274 -3.90 -11.76 -29.94
C LEU A 274 -3.00 -10.76 -30.66
N HIS A 275 -3.20 -9.48 -30.41
CA HIS A 275 -2.31 -8.42 -30.88
C HIS A 275 -0.88 -8.63 -30.39
N LEU A 276 -0.69 -8.86 -29.08
CA LEU A 276 0.63 -9.18 -28.51
C LEU A 276 1.24 -10.43 -29.17
N HIS A 277 0.45 -11.49 -29.35
CA HIS A 277 0.93 -12.69 -30.03
C HIS A 277 1.49 -12.40 -31.42
N HIS A 278 0.80 -11.59 -32.22
CA HIS A 278 1.19 -11.24 -33.58
C HIS A 278 2.42 -10.32 -33.66
N GLN A 279 2.62 -9.45 -32.67
CA GLN A 279 3.71 -8.47 -32.67
C GLN A 279 5.02 -9.00 -32.08
N LEU A 280 4.95 -10.03 -31.24
CA LEU A 280 6.11 -10.61 -30.56
C LEU A 280 6.82 -11.66 -31.43
N PRO A 281 8.15 -11.84 -31.29
CA PRO A 281 8.89 -12.89 -31.98
C PRO A 281 8.26 -14.28 -31.82
N ALA A 282 8.25 -15.07 -32.90
CA ALA A 282 7.50 -16.33 -32.95
C ALA A 282 8.06 -17.42 -32.01
N ASP A 283 9.37 -17.36 -31.75
CA ASP A 283 10.13 -18.28 -30.90
C ASP A 283 10.06 -17.94 -29.41
N TRP A 284 9.57 -16.75 -29.05
CA TRP A 284 9.42 -16.37 -27.65
C TRP A 284 8.35 -17.20 -26.93
N LEU A 285 8.66 -17.53 -25.68
CA LEU A 285 7.68 -17.93 -24.70
C LEU A 285 6.79 -16.73 -24.35
N LEU A 286 5.48 -16.87 -24.50
CA LEU A 286 4.53 -15.88 -23.99
C LEU A 286 3.88 -16.41 -22.71
N SER A 287 4.14 -15.72 -21.60
CA SER A 287 3.57 -16.00 -20.31
C SER A 287 2.38 -15.07 -20.04
N LEU A 288 1.21 -15.65 -19.75
CA LEU A 288 -0.06 -14.94 -19.64
C LEU A 288 -0.50 -14.84 -18.18
N GLY A 289 -0.41 -13.64 -17.60
CA GLY A 289 -0.88 -13.32 -16.26
C GLY A 289 -2.41 -13.17 -16.21
N VAL A 290 -3.13 -14.28 -16.01
CA VAL A 290 -4.61 -14.35 -16.15
C VAL A 290 -5.36 -14.57 -14.84
N ILE A 291 -4.64 -14.94 -13.78
CA ILE A 291 -5.19 -15.10 -12.43
C ILE A 291 -4.78 -13.90 -11.58
N ASN A 292 -5.76 -13.18 -11.02
CA ASN A 292 -5.50 -11.91 -10.33
C ASN A 292 -4.62 -12.11 -9.09
N GLY A 293 -3.40 -11.55 -9.07
CA GLY A 293 -2.53 -11.59 -7.89
C GLY A 293 -2.77 -10.49 -6.86
N ARG A 294 -3.54 -9.46 -7.22
CA ARG A 294 -3.83 -8.24 -6.44
C ARG A 294 -5.16 -8.26 -5.69
N ASN A 295 -6.03 -9.23 -5.96
CA ASN A 295 -7.40 -9.24 -5.44
C ASN A 295 -7.86 -10.65 -5.06
N VAL A 296 -8.89 -10.73 -4.23
CA VAL A 296 -9.37 -11.99 -3.62
C VAL A 296 -10.46 -12.69 -4.40
N TRP A 297 -10.89 -12.14 -5.55
CA TRP A 297 -11.96 -12.74 -6.33
C TRP A 297 -11.52 -14.05 -6.99
N ARG A 298 -12.46 -14.99 -7.00
CA ARG A 298 -12.39 -16.20 -7.82
C ARG A 298 -12.37 -15.81 -9.29
N ALA A 299 -11.50 -16.44 -10.06
CA ALA A 299 -11.46 -16.22 -11.51
C ALA A 299 -12.61 -16.94 -12.23
N ASP A 300 -13.17 -16.32 -13.26
CA ASP A 300 -13.94 -17.03 -14.30
C ASP A 300 -12.93 -17.75 -15.22
N VAL A 301 -12.45 -18.90 -14.76
CA VAL A 301 -11.43 -19.70 -15.47
C VAL A 301 -11.92 -20.20 -16.82
N ALA A 302 -13.24 -20.39 -17.01
CA ALA A 302 -13.82 -20.73 -18.31
C ALA A 302 -13.66 -19.56 -19.31
N LYS A 303 -13.91 -18.33 -18.87
CA LYS A 303 -13.68 -17.13 -19.68
C LYS A 303 -12.19 -16.96 -20.02
N ARG A 304 -11.29 -17.24 -19.07
CA ARG A 304 -9.83 -17.20 -19.30
C ARG A 304 -9.39 -18.26 -20.30
N ALA A 305 -9.89 -19.49 -20.19
CA ALA A 305 -9.60 -20.56 -21.15
C ALA A 305 -10.03 -20.15 -22.57
N GLN A 306 -11.24 -19.59 -22.72
CA GLN A 306 -11.73 -19.09 -24.00
C GLN A 306 -10.84 -17.98 -24.60
N GLN A 307 -10.33 -17.06 -23.76
CA GLN A 307 -9.43 -16.00 -24.19
C GLN A 307 -8.08 -16.54 -24.71
N ILE A 308 -7.57 -17.63 -24.11
CA ILE A 308 -6.26 -18.22 -24.42
C ILE A 308 -6.34 -19.24 -25.56
N GLN A 309 -7.48 -19.91 -25.72
CA GLN A 309 -7.70 -20.98 -26.71
C GLN A 309 -7.16 -20.67 -28.11
N PRO A 310 -7.30 -19.46 -28.67
CA PRO A 310 -6.80 -19.17 -30.02
C PRO A 310 -5.27 -19.22 -30.15
N LEU A 311 -4.51 -19.22 -29.05
CA LEU A 311 -3.04 -19.26 -29.03
C LEU A 311 -2.48 -20.67 -28.83
N VAL A 312 -3.30 -21.61 -28.35
CA VAL A 312 -2.89 -22.99 -28.05
C VAL A 312 -2.32 -23.64 -29.31
N GLY A 313 -1.11 -24.18 -29.20
CA GLY A 313 -0.39 -24.82 -30.31
C GLY A 313 0.28 -23.87 -31.30
N LYS A 314 0.10 -22.54 -31.18
CA LYS A 314 0.73 -21.55 -32.09
C LYS A 314 2.06 -21.01 -31.61
N ARG A 315 2.34 -21.07 -30.29
CA ARG A 315 3.63 -20.76 -29.68
C ARG A 315 3.80 -21.47 -28.33
N ALA A 316 4.99 -21.36 -27.75
CA ALA A 316 5.20 -21.73 -26.36
C ALA A 316 4.40 -20.78 -25.44
N LEU A 317 3.64 -21.35 -24.51
CA LEU A 317 2.76 -20.60 -23.62
C LEU A 317 2.93 -21.07 -22.18
N TRP A 318 3.02 -20.12 -21.26
CA TRP A 318 2.77 -20.34 -19.84
C TRP A 318 1.54 -19.57 -19.40
N VAL A 319 0.80 -20.09 -18.43
CA VAL A 319 -0.29 -19.38 -17.75
C VAL A 319 0.11 -19.13 -16.31
N GLY A 320 -0.13 -17.93 -15.80
CA GLY A 320 0.29 -17.58 -14.46
C GLY A 320 -0.56 -16.54 -13.76
N SER A 321 -0.14 -16.22 -12.54
CA SER A 321 -0.67 -15.09 -11.81
C SER A 321 -0.30 -13.79 -12.51
N SER A 322 -1.16 -12.78 -12.44
CA SER A 322 -0.98 -11.48 -13.11
C SER A 322 0.20 -10.67 -12.57
N CYS A 323 0.54 -10.91 -11.31
CA CYS A 323 1.69 -10.40 -10.58
C CYS A 323 2.03 -11.41 -9.47
N SER A 324 2.99 -11.08 -8.61
CA SER A 324 3.26 -11.89 -7.41
C SER A 324 2.00 -12.03 -6.54
N LEU A 325 1.75 -13.24 -6.03
CA LEU A 325 0.65 -13.49 -5.08
C LEU A 325 0.93 -12.89 -3.69
N LEU A 326 2.08 -12.23 -3.48
CA LEU A 326 2.39 -11.42 -2.27
C LEU A 326 1.23 -10.51 -1.84
N HIS A 327 0.45 -10.01 -2.80
CA HIS A 327 -0.68 -9.10 -2.57
C HIS A 327 -2.01 -9.80 -2.27
N SER A 328 -2.01 -11.12 -2.15
CA SER A 328 -3.17 -11.95 -1.79
C SER A 328 -2.96 -12.59 -0.42
N PRO A 329 -4.04 -12.87 0.34
CA PRO A 329 -3.94 -13.74 1.52
C PRO A 329 -3.62 -15.18 1.11
N ILE A 330 -3.25 -16.04 2.06
CA ILE A 330 -2.70 -17.38 1.75
C ILE A 330 -3.79 -18.41 1.43
N ASP A 331 -4.71 -18.66 2.37
CA ASP A 331 -5.66 -19.77 2.24
C ASP A 331 -7.07 -19.38 2.72
N LEU A 332 -8.05 -19.51 1.82
CA LEU A 332 -9.45 -19.25 2.09
C LEU A 332 -10.09 -20.37 2.94
N SER A 333 -9.52 -21.57 2.95
CA SER A 333 -10.13 -22.74 3.62
C SER A 333 -10.32 -22.50 5.12
N VAL A 334 -9.41 -21.75 5.74
CA VAL A 334 -9.42 -21.41 7.18
C VAL A 334 -10.35 -20.25 7.55
N GLU A 335 -11.04 -19.64 6.59
CA GLU A 335 -12.07 -18.65 6.85
C GLU A 335 -13.38 -19.36 7.24
N THR A 336 -13.67 -19.41 8.54
CA THR A 336 -14.83 -20.15 9.08
C THR A 336 -16.03 -19.26 9.41
N ARG A 337 -15.86 -17.93 9.34
CA ARG A 337 -16.91 -16.94 9.65
C ARG A 337 -17.57 -16.32 8.42
N LEU A 338 -17.01 -16.53 7.24
CA LEU A 338 -17.67 -16.16 5.99
C LEU A 338 -18.79 -17.18 5.72
N ASP A 339 -19.96 -16.71 5.35
CA ASP A 339 -21.02 -17.61 4.87
C ASP A 339 -20.63 -18.27 3.54
N GLU A 340 -21.19 -19.44 3.27
CA GLU A 340 -20.80 -20.27 2.11
C GLU A 340 -21.02 -19.57 0.77
N GLU A 341 -22.07 -18.75 0.64
CA GLU A 341 -22.34 -18.01 -0.59
C GLU A 341 -21.20 -17.02 -0.88
N VAL A 342 -20.87 -16.13 0.07
CA VAL A 342 -19.79 -15.15 -0.11
C VAL A 342 -18.43 -15.82 -0.22
N LYS A 343 -18.16 -16.83 0.62
CA LYS A 343 -16.90 -17.59 0.56
C LYS A 343 -16.69 -18.20 -0.83
N SER A 344 -17.76 -18.67 -1.48
CA SER A 344 -17.68 -19.24 -2.83
C SER A 344 -17.21 -18.24 -3.89
N TRP A 345 -17.32 -16.93 -3.67
CA TRP A 345 -16.88 -15.90 -4.63
C TRP A 345 -15.39 -15.60 -4.57
N PHE A 346 -14.67 -16.13 -3.59
CA PHE A 346 -13.27 -15.80 -3.34
C PHE A 346 -12.30 -16.92 -3.71
N ALA A 347 -11.06 -16.51 -3.97
CA ALA A 347 -9.88 -17.36 -4.12
C ALA A 347 -8.67 -16.61 -3.53
N PHE A 348 -8.02 -17.19 -2.52
CA PHE A 348 -6.76 -16.70 -1.96
C PHE A 348 -5.58 -17.38 -2.69
N ALA A 349 -4.32 -17.17 -2.27
CA ALA A 349 -3.15 -17.61 -3.01
C ALA A 349 -3.14 -19.11 -3.34
N LEU A 350 -3.54 -19.99 -2.42
CA LEU A 350 -3.65 -21.43 -2.70
C LEU A 350 -4.76 -21.77 -3.68
N GLN A 351 -5.93 -21.14 -3.55
CA GLN A 351 -7.02 -21.34 -4.52
C GLN A 351 -6.64 -20.81 -5.90
N LYS A 352 -5.88 -19.71 -5.98
CA LYS A 352 -5.33 -19.18 -7.24
C LYS A 352 -4.32 -20.12 -7.88
N CYS A 353 -3.55 -20.86 -7.09
CA CYS A 353 -2.70 -21.94 -7.61
C CYS A 353 -3.55 -23.07 -8.21
N ALA A 354 -4.64 -23.45 -7.53
CA ALA A 354 -5.59 -24.44 -8.05
C ALA A 354 -6.31 -23.96 -9.34
N GLU A 355 -6.62 -22.66 -9.45
CA GLU A 355 -7.15 -22.05 -10.69
C GLU A 355 -6.17 -22.21 -11.85
N LEU A 356 -4.87 -22.05 -11.61
CA LEU A 356 -3.82 -22.25 -12.62
C LEU A 356 -3.71 -23.72 -13.03
N GLY A 357 -3.74 -24.65 -12.09
CA GLY A 357 -3.73 -26.09 -12.38
C GLY A 357 -4.93 -26.49 -13.24
N LEU A 358 -6.14 -26.10 -12.82
CA LEU A 358 -7.37 -26.40 -13.56
C LEU A 358 -7.36 -25.82 -14.99
N LEU A 359 -6.91 -24.56 -15.13
CA LEU A 359 -6.79 -23.91 -16.44
C LEU A 359 -5.77 -24.62 -17.33
N THR A 360 -4.62 -25.00 -16.77
CA THR A 360 -3.52 -25.64 -17.51
C THR A 360 -3.92 -27.03 -18.00
N ASP A 361 -4.56 -27.82 -17.14
CA ASP A 361 -5.08 -29.15 -17.49
C ASP A 361 -6.08 -29.05 -18.64
N ALA A 362 -7.03 -28.12 -18.56
CA ALA A 362 -8.05 -27.94 -19.60
C ALA A 362 -7.47 -27.47 -20.94
N LEU A 363 -6.44 -26.60 -20.93
CA LEU A 363 -5.78 -26.12 -22.15
C LEU A 363 -4.90 -27.19 -22.80
N ASN A 364 -4.29 -28.08 -22.01
CA ASN A 364 -3.51 -29.21 -22.52
C ASN A 364 -4.38 -30.38 -22.98
N GLN A 365 -5.54 -30.59 -22.35
CA GLN A 365 -6.48 -31.68 -22.65
C GLN A 365 -7.90 -31.12 -22.91
N PRO A 366 -8.09 -30.42 -24.04
CA PRO A 366 -9.37 -29.80 -24.35
C PRO A 366 -10.44 -30.87 -24.64
N GLY A 367 -11.57 -30.79 -23.94
CA GLY A 367 -12.69 -31.71 -24.12
C GLY A 367 -13.95 -31.26 -23.37
N PRO A 368 -15.09 -31.95 -23.57
CA PRO A 368 -16.34 -31.63 -22.88
C PRO A 368 -16.20 -31.65 -21.35
N ASP A 369 -15.48 -32.63 -20.80
CA ASP A 369 -15.31 -32.81 -19.35
C ASP A 369 -14.48 -31.67 -18.74
N SER A 370 -13.36 -31.29 -19.37
CA SER A 370 -12.52 -30.18 -18.89
C SER A 370 -13.24 -28.83 -19.02
N LEU A 371 -14.03 -28.62 -20.08
CA LEU A 371 -14.89 -27.45 -20.19
C LEU A 371 -15.96 -27.42 -19.09
N GLN A 372 -16.59 -28.56 -18.79
CA GLN A 372 -17.57 -28.66 -17.72
C GLN A 372 -16.96 -28.31 -16.36
N GLN A 373 -15.77 -28.84 -16.04
CA GLN A 373 -15.07 -28.51 -14.80
C GLN A 373 -14.76 -27.01 -14.67
N LEU A 374 -14.31 -26.38 -15.76
CA LEU A 374 -14.08 -24.93 -15.78
C LEU A 374 -15.38 -24.14 -15.53
N LEU A 375 -16.49 -24.56 -16.14
CA LEU A 375 -17.80 -23.93 -15.97
C LEU A 375 -18.34 -24.10 -14.55
N GLU A 376 -18.20 -25.29 -13.97
CA GLU A 376 -18.58 -25.59 -12.58
C GLU A 376 -17.77 -24.75 -11.60
N TYR A 377 -16.45 -24.68 -11.76
CA TYR A 377 -15.61 -23.84 -10.92
C TYR A 377 -15.97 -22.36 -11.03
N SER A 378 -16.31 -21.88 -12.24
CA SER A 378 -16.65 -20.47 -12.52
C SER A 378 -18.09 -20.10 -12.13
N GLN A 379 -18.95 -21.08 -11.83
CA GLN A 379 -20.37 -20.84 -11.57
C GLN A 379 -20.63 -19.85 -10.41
N PRO A 380 -19.91 -19.91 -9.26
CA PRO A 380 -20.15 -18.98 -8.16
C PRO A 380 -19.95 -17.52 -8.52
N ILE A 381 -18.89 -17.19 -9.27
CA ILE A 381 -18.59 -15.80 -9.63
C ILE A 381 -19.58 -15.26 -10.68
N ARG A 382 -20.15 -16.14 -11.52
CA ARG A 382 -21.23 -15.76 -12.45
C ARG A 382 -22.56 -15.56 -11.73
N HIS A 383 -22.91 -16.43 -10.78
CA HIS A 383 -24.15 -16.29 -10.00
C HIS A 383 -24.16 -15.01 -9.15
N ARG A 384 -22.99 -14.61 -8.65
CA ARG A 384 -22.79 -13.36 -7.90
C ARG A 384 -23.39 -12.13 -8.60
N GLU A 385 -23.30 -12.05 -9.94
CA GLU A 385 -23.82 -10.92 -10.72
C GLU A 385 -25.32 -10.65 -10.45
N HIS A 386 -26.06 -11.68 -10.06
CA HIS A 386 -27.50 -11.61 -9.78
C HIS A 386 -27.85 -11.63 -8.28
N SER A 387 -26.88 -11.70 -7.38
CA SER A 387 -27.15 -11.76 -5.93
C SER A 387 -27.72 -10.44 -5.41
N SER A 388 -28.73 -10.51 -4.55
CA SER A 388 -29.33 -9.35 -3.88
C SER A 388 -28.38 -8.68 -2.86
N ARG A 389 -27.34 -9.39 -2.41
CA ARG A 389 -26.27 -8.84 -1.56
C ARG A 389 -25.33 -7.93 -2.34
N VAL A 390 -25.28 -8.10 -3.67
CA VAL A 390 -24.41 -7.35 -4.57
C VAL A 390 -25.15 -6.16 -5.18
N ASN A 391 -26.45 -6.32 -5.44
CA ASN A 391 -27.30 -5.37 -6.14
C ASN A 391 -28.30 -4.70 -5.18
N ASN A 392 -28.10 -3.41 -4.85
CA ASN A 392 -29.04 -2.62 -4.06
C ASN A 392 -29.69 -1.51 -4.92
N PRO A 393 -30.97 -1.66 -5.32
CA PRO A 393 -31.65 -0.67 -6.17
C PRO A 393 -31.72 0.74 -5.57
N ALA A 394 -31.83 0.86 -4.24
CA ALA A 394 -31.90 2.17 -3.58
C ALA A 394 -30.56 2.92 -3.66
N VAL A 395 -29.45 2.20 -3.49
CA VAL A 395 -28.10 2.77 -3.64
C VAL A 395 -27.87 3.22 -5.08
N ARG A 396 -28.24 2.41 -6.07
CA ARG A 396 -28.12 2.77 -7.50
C ARG A 396 -28.90 4.02 -7.85
N ALA A 397 -30.18 4.07 -7.45
CA ALA A 397 -31.01 5.24 -7.67
C ALA A 397 -30.47 6.50 -6.96
N ARG A 398 -29.77 6.36 -5.82
CA ARG A 398 -29.13 7.49 -5.13
C ARG A 398 -27.87 7.97 -5.87
N VAL A 399 -27.05 7.05 -6.39
CA VAL A 399 -25.86 7.39 -7.20
C VAL A 399 -26.26 8.08 -8.52
N GLU A 400 -27.32 7.62 -9.17
CA GLU A 400 -27.83 8.22 -10.42
C GLU A 400 -28.35 9.66 -10.25
N LYS A 401 -28.73 10.03 -9.03
CA LYS A 401 -29.22 11.38 -8.69
C LYS A 401 -28.11 12.38 -8.37
N ILE A 402 -26.84 11.95 -8.30
CA ILE A 402 -25.72 12.86 -8.03
C ILE A 402 -25.66 13.93 -9.11
N SER A 403 -25.70 15.18 -8.68
CA SER A 403 -25.55 16.38 -9.52
C SER A 403 -24.20 17.05 -9.25
N ALA A 404 -23.74 17.90 -10.18
CA ALA A 404 -22.48 18.63 -10.00
C ALA A 404 -22.48 19.54 -8.74
N SER A 405 -23.65 20.06 -8.34
CA SER A 405 -23.80 20.88 -7.14
C SER A 405 -23.63 20.10 -5.84
N ASP A 406 -23.84 18.77 -5.84
CA ASP A 406 -23.71 17.97 -4.62
C ASP A 406 -22.27 17.88 -4.11
N SER A 407 -21.29 18.11 -5.00
CA SER A 407 -19.85 18.09 -4.70
C SER A 407 -19.27 19.51 -4.59
N GLN A 408 -20.09 20.53 -4.32
CA GLN A 408 -19.64 21.92 -4.15
C GLN A 408 -20.11 22.50 -2.81
N ARG A 409 -19.17 23.10 -2.05
CA ARG A 409 -19.53 23.94 -0.90
C ARG A 409 -20.32 25.16 -1.40
N LYS A 410 -21.19 25.71 -0.54
CA LYS A 410 -22.07 26.83 -0.90
C LYS A 410 -21.29 28.12 -1.18
N GLN A 411 -20.23 28.36 -0.42
CA GLN A 411 -19.37 29.53 -0.55
C GLN A 411 -17.91 29.12 -0.81
N PRO A 412 -17.11 29.98 -1.48
CA PRO A 412 -15.67 29.77 -1.63
C PRO A 412 -14.96 29.88 -0.27
N TYR A 413 -13.80 29.24 -0.15
CA TYR A 413 -13.01 29.18 1.09
C TYR A 413 -12.81 30.56 1.75
N SER A 414 -12.54 31.62 0.98
CA SER A 414 -12.32 32.97 1.54
C SER A 414 -13.48 33.48 2.42
N ARG A 415 -14.73 33.16 2.07
CA ARG A 415 -15.92 33.51 2.86
C ARG A 415 -16.18 32.53 3.99
N ARG A 416 -15.88 31.25 3.78
CA ARG A 416 -15.97 30.22 4.83
C ARG A 416 -14.97 30.50 5.95
N ALA A 417 -13.74 30.87 5.61
CA ALA A 417 -12.67 31.20 6.54
C ALA A 417 -13.05 32.36 7.49
N GLU A 418 -13.75 33.38 6.99
CA GLU A 418 -14.30 34.46 7.83
C GLU A 418 -15.27 33.91 8.89
N LEU A 419 -16.27 33.14 8.47
CA LEU A 419 -17.27 32.54 9.36
C LEU A 419 -16.65 31.55 10.36
N GLN A 420 -15.66 30.78 9.93
CA GLN A 420 -14.94 29.81 10.76
C GLN A 420 -14.08 30.51 11.81
N ARG A 421 -13.37 31.59 11.45
CA ARG A 421 -12.61 32.40 12.41
C ARG A 421 -13.53 33.05 13.43
N ASP A 422 -14.67 33.57 12.99
CA ASP A 422 -15.69 34.14 13.88
C ASP A 422 -16.22 33.09 14.86
N ARG A 423 -16.46 31.86 14.40
CA ARG A 423 -16.96 30.75 15.23
C ARG A 423 -15.93 30.22 16.23
N PHE A 424 -14.71 29.94 15.78
CA PHE A 424 -13.73 29.21 16.60
C PHE A 424 -12.76 30.10 17.37
N GLN A 425 -12.55 31.35 16.95
CA GLN A 425 -11.66 32.31 17.60
C GLN A 425 -10.26 31.72 17.89
N LEU A 426 -9.73 30.91 16.96
CA LEU A 426 -8.44 30.26 17.11
C LEU A 426 -7.30 31.30 17.10
N PRO A 427 -6.24 31.10 17.91
CA PRO A 427 -5.07 31.96 17.85
C PRO A 427 -4.31 31.73 16.53
N GLN A 428 -3.42 32.66 16.17
CA GLN A 428 -2.40 32.39 15.15
C GLN A 428 -1.58 31.14 15.52
N TRP A 429 -1.03 30.46 14.52
CA TRP A 429 -0.31 29.20 14.71
C TRP A 429 -1.11 28.14 15.48
N PRO A 430 -2.39 27.87 15.15
CA PRO A 430 -3.21 26.93 15.93
C PRO A 430 -2.57 25.54 15.97
N THR A 431 -2.57 24.94 17.16
CA THR A 431 -1.96 23.64 17.43
C THR A 431 -3.03 22.56 17.49
N THR A 432 -2.76 21.43 16.84
CA THR A 432 -3.63 20.26 16.81
C THR A 432 -2.81 18.98 16.67
N THR A 433 -3.44 17.83 16.87
CA THR A 433 -2.93 16.54 16.40
C THR A 433 -3.78 16.01 15.24
N ILE A 434 -3.32 14.92 14.61
CA ILE A 434 -3.96 14.34 13.41
C ILE A 434 -5.18 13.46 13.75
N GLY A 435 -5.19 12.74 14.87
CA GLY A 435 -6.30 11.85 15.21
C GLY A 435 -5.96 10.87 16.33
N SER A 436 -5.44 9.70 15.98
CA SER A 436 -5.11 8.64 16.95
C SER A 436 -4.09 9.03 18.03
N PHE A 437 -4.30 8.53 19.25
CA PHE A 437 -3.35 8.54 20.38
C PHE A 437 -2.78 7.12 20.65
N PRO A 438 -1.75 6.96 21.50
CA PRO A 438 -1.12 5.68 21.82
C PRO A 438 -2.11 4.54 22.08
N GLN A 439 -2.06 3.48 21.26
CA GLN A 439 -2.88 2.28 21.47
C GLN A 439 -2.22 1.32 22.46
N THR A 440 -2.64 1.42 23.71
CA THR A 440 -2.13 0.63 24.83
C THR A 440 -2.65 -0.81 24.84
N THR A 441 -2.05 -1.64 25.69
CA THR A 441 -2.47 -3.05 25.89
C THR A 441 -3.90 -3.12 26.41
N GLU A 442 -4.31 -2.18 27.26
CA GLU A 442 -5.64 -2.08 27.85
C GLU A 442 -6.71 -1.80 26.78
N ILE A 443 -6.48 -0.81 25.90
CA ILE A 443 -7.37 -0.50 24.76
C ILE A 443 -7.53 -1.72 23.85
N ARG A 444 -6.43 -2.42 23.55
CA ARG A 444 -6.46 -3.65 22.74
C ARG A 444 -7.22 -4.77 23.44
N GLY A 445 -7.06 -4.90 24.76
CA GLY A 445 -7.78 -5.86 25.60
C GLY A 445 -9.29 -5.63 25.57
N LEU A 446 -9.73 -4.40 25.82
CA LEU A 446 -11.16 -4.02 25.79
C LEU A 446 -11.82 -4.36 24.45
N ARG A 447 -11.20 -3.98 23.33
CA ARG A 447 -11.71 -4.27 21.99
C ARG A 447 -11.75 -5.76 21.69
N LEU A 448 -10.71 -6.49 22.07
CA LEU A 448 -10.65 -7.94 21.88
C LEU A 448 -11.75 -8.65 22.69
N ASP A 449 -11.96 -8.22 23.93
CA ASP A 449 -12.96 -8.81 24.82
C ASP A 449 -14.38 -8.52 24.36
N PHE A 450 -14.66 -7.31 23.88
CA PHE A 450 -15.93 -6.97 23.25
C PHE A 450 -16.15 -7.80 21.97
N LYS A 451 -15.16 -7.87 21.07
CA LYS A 451 -15.24 -8.68 19.83
C LYS A 451 -15.39 -10.18 20.08
N ARG A 452 -15.02 -10.67 21.27
CA ARG A 452 -15.21 -12.06 21.72
C ARG A 452 -16.48 -12.28 22.53
N GLY A 453 -17.31 -11.25 22.74
CA GLY A 453 -18.51 -11.33 23.58
C GLY A 453 -18.22 -11.53 25.07
N ARG A 454 -17.00 -11.26 25.53
CA ARG A 454 -16.60 -11.32 26.95
C ARG A 454 -16.95 -10.05 27.72
N LEU A 455 -17.18 -8.95 27.01
CA LEU A 455 -17.69 -7.68 27.53
C LEU A 455 -19.00 -7.34 26.83
N ASP A 456 -19.96 -6.81 27.59
CA ASP A 456 -21.16 -6.20 27.02
C ASP A 456 -20.87 -4.79 26.49
N HIS A 457 -21.81 -4.26 25.71
CA HIS A 457 -21.68 -2.94 25.08
C HIS A 457 -21.51 -1.81 26.11
N THR A 458 -22.23 -1.86 27.24
CA THR A 458 -22.19 -0.81 28.27
C THR A 458 -20.81 -0.71 28.91
N ARG A 459 -20.21 -1.85 29.28
CA ARG A 459 -18.86 -1.90 29.87
C ARG A 459 -17.78 -1.54 28.86
N TYR A 460 -17.93 -1.98 27.61
CA TYR A 460 -17.04 -1.58 26.53
C TYR A 460 -17.08 -0.05 26.33
N ARG A 461 -18.28 0.51 26.25
CA ARG A 461 -18.51 1.96 26.12
C ARG A 461 -17.85 2.75 27.25
N ALA A 462 -18.07 2.34 28.50
CA ALA A 462 -17.47 2.98 29.65
C ALA A 462 -15.93 2.91 29.63
N GLY A 463 -15.36 1.74 29.31
CA GLY A 463 -13.90 1.56 29.27
C GLY A 463 -13.22 2.39 28.17
N ILE A 464 -13.80 2.43 26.96
CA ILE A 464 -13.29 3.28 25.88
C ILE A 464 -13.48 4.76 26.22
N GLY A 465 -14.62 5.13 26.83
CA GLY A 465 -14.89 6.48 27.30
C GLY A 465 -13.81 7.02 28.24
N GLU A 466 -13.31 6.21 29.18
CA GLU A 466 -12.21 6.63 30.07
C GLU A 466 -10.91 6.92 29.31
N HIS A 467 -10.61 6.17 28.25
CA HIS A 467 -9.43 6.45 27.40
C HIS A 467 -9.61 7.72 26.57
N ILE A 468 -10.82 7.99 26.06
CA ILE A 468 -11.15 9.25 25.38
C ILE A 468 -11.00 10.42 26.36
N LYS A 469 -11.52 10.28 27.57
CA LYS A 469 -11.40 11.29 28.63
C LYS A 469 -9.94 11.56 28.99
N GLN A 470 -9.13 10.51 29.14
CA GLN A 470 -7.69 10.65 29.36
C GLN A 470 -7.04 11.45 28.23
N ALA A 471 -7.35 11.14 26.97
CA ALA A 471 -6.79 11.86 25.82
C ALA A 471 -7.18 13.34 25.84
N ILE A 472 -8.46 13.67 26.09
CA ILE A 472 -8.93 15.06 26.19
C ILE A 472 -8.21 15.81 27.32
N THR A 473 -8.16 15.23 28.53
CA THR A 473 -7.49 15.85 29.70
C THR A 473 -6.00 16.12 29.43
N GLU A 474 -5.28 15.18 28.79
CA GLU A 474 -3.86 15.38 28.47
C GLU A 474 -3.67 16.51 27.45
N GLN A 475 -4.53 16.59 26.44
CA GLN A 475 -4.46 17.66 25.44
C GLN A 475 -4.77 19.04 26.03
N GLU A 476 -5.77 19.13 26.92
CA GLU A 476 -6.06 20.37 27.65
C GLU A 476 -4.88 20.80 28.52
N ARG A 477 -4.24 19.86 29.22
CA ARG A 477 -3.04 20.12 30.04
C ARG A 477 -1.88 20.64 29.21
N LEU A 478 -1.67 20.08 28.02
CA LEU A 478 -0.66 20.56 27.07
C LEU A 478 -1.01 21.94 26.51
N GLY A 479 -2.31 22.25 26.45
CA GLY A 479 -2.84 23.50 25.94
C GLY A 479 -2.92 23.55 24.42
N LEU A 480 -3.22 22.42 23.77
CA LEU A 480 -3.57 22.34 22.35
C LEU A 480 -4.84 23.15 22.04
N ASP A 481 -4.98 23.70 20.84
CA ASP A 481 -6.10 24.59 20.48
C ASP A 481 -7.29 23.82 19.91
N VAL A 482 -7.03 22.82 19.06
CA VAL A 482 -8.03 21.89 18.50
C VAL A 482 -7.70 20.47 18.94
N LEU A 483 -8.69 19.77 19.49
CA LEU A 483 -8.50 18.47 20.13
C LEU A 483 -9.03 17.31 19.27
N VAL A 484 -8.59 16.10 19.59
CA VAL A 484 -9.07 14.84 19.00
C VAL A 484 -9.42 13.85 20.11
N HIS A 485 -10.33 12.90 19.86
CA HIS A 485 -10.72 11.91 20.88
C HIS A 485 -9.73 10.74 21.03
N GLY A 486 -8.78 10.60 20.10
CA GLY A 486 -7.71 9.61 20.16
C GLY A 486 -8.01 8.24 19.55
N GLU A 487 -9.22 8.02 19.02
CA GLU A 487 -9.60 6.83 18.25
C GLU A 487 -9.37 5.49 19.01
N ALA A 488 -9.61 5.49 20.32
CA ALA A 488 -9.43 4.30 21.15
C ALA A 488 -10.33 3.13 20.71
N GLU A 489 -11.52 3.43 20.19
CA GLU A 489 -12.49 2.47 19.65
C GLU A 489 -12.03 1.81 18.34
N ARG A 490 -11.12 2.43 17.58
CA ARG A 490 -10.81 2.02 16.20
C ARG A 490 -9.57 1.14 16.11
N ASN A 491 -9.74 -0.12 15.69
CA ASN A 491 -8.59 -0.98 15.44
C ASN A 491 -7.80 -0.53 14.20
N ASP A 492 -8.49 -0.15 13.14
CA ASP A 492 -7.93 0.28 11.87
C ASP A 492 -8.90 1.26 11.21
N MET A 493 -8.37 2.26 10.50
CA MET A 493 -9.16 3.36 9.96
C MET A 493 -10.04 2.95 8.77
N VAL A 494 -9.85 1.77 8.18
CA VAL A 494 -10.71 1.25 7.11
C VAL A 494 -11.56 0.09 7.62
N GLU A 495 -11.00 -0.81 8.44
CA GLU A 495 -11.78 -1.89 9.07
C GLU A 495 -12.96 -1.33 9.90
N TYR A 496 -12.73 -0.25 10.67
CA TYR A 496 -13.77 0.34 11.52
C TYR A 496 -14.97 0.85 10.72
N PHE A 497 -14.76 1.56 9.60
CA PHE A 497 -15.87 2.04 8.77
C PHE A 497 -16.56 0.90 8.05
N GLY A 498 -15.79 -0.02 7.47
CA GLY A 498 -16.40 -1.16 6.78
C GLY A 498 -17.27 -2.02 7.72
N GLU A 499 -16.92 -2.17 9.00
CA GLU A 499 -17.73 -2.93 9.98
C GLU A 499 -19.12 -2.30 10.21
N HIS A 500 -19.31 -1.03 9.83
CA HIS A 500 -20.56 -0.28 9.95
C HIS A 500 -21.19 0.11 8.60
N LEU A 501 -20.67 -0.41 7.49
CA LEU A 501 -21.21 -0.18 6.15
C LEU A 501 -21.75 -1.48 5.56
N ASP A 502 -22.92 -1.41 4.94
CA ASP A 502 -23.42 -2.50 4.11
C ASP A 502 -22.49 -2.69 2.89
N GLY A 503 -22.51 -3.90 2.33
CA GLY A 503 -21.70 -4.23 1.16
C GLY A 503 -20.25 -4.60 1.48
N PHE A 504 -19.87 -4.71 2.77
CA PHE A 504 -18.56 -5.19 3.22
C PHE A 504 -18.63 -6.56 3.91
N VAL A 505 -17.54 -7.32 3.81
CA VAL A 505 -17.27 -8.50 4.64
C VAL A 505 -15.83 -8.52 5.15
N PHE A 506 -15.60 -9.30 6.20
CA PHE A 506 -14.34 -9.34 6.93
C PHE A 506 -13.82 -10.76 7.08
N THR A 507 -12.51 -10.90 6.91
CA THR A 507 -11.80 -12.16 7.11
C THR A 507 -11.27 -12.28 8.55
N GLN A 508 -10.95 -13.50 8.96
CA GLN A 508 -10.24 -13.82 10.19
C GLN A 508 -8.73 -13.88 9.98
N ASN A 509 -8.30 -14.50 8.88
CA ASN A 509 -6.91 -14.82 8.54
C ASN A 509 -6.49 -14.25 7.17
N GLY A 510 -7.29 -13.38 6.55
CA GLY A 510 -7.00 -12.72 5.27
C GLY A 510 -5.89 -11.66 5.33
N TRP A 511 -4.74 -11.99 5.90
CA TRP A 511 -3.60 -11.09 6.10
C TRP A 511 -2.78 -10.92 4.81
N VAL A 512 -2.37 -9.69 4.53
CA VAL A 512 -1.46 -9.32 3.44
C VAL A 512 -0.33 -8.47 4.00
N GLN A 513 0.90 -8.71 3.54
CA GLN A 513 2.05 -7.91 3.98
C GLN A 513 1.96 -6.49 3.43
N SER A 514 2.16 -5.49 4.30
CA SER A 514 2.25 -4.08 3.87
C SER A 514 3.69 -3.60 3.89
N TYR A 515 4.45 -3.83 4.98
CA TYR A 515 5.89 -3.56 5.03
C TYR A 515 6.55 -4.31 6.18
N GLY A 516 7.81 -4.74 6.01
CA GLY A 516 8.55 -5.46 7.05
C GLY A 516 7.75 -6.63 7.62
N SER A 517 7.57 -6.68 8.95
CA SER A 517 6.70 -7.68 9.61
C SER A 517 5.23 -7.25 9.76
N ARG A 518 4.85 -6.04 9.33
CA ARG A 518 3.48 -5.52 9.46
C ARG A 518 2.61 -6.05 8.33
N CYS A 519 1.52 -6.70 8.71
CA CYS A 519 0.46 -7.11 7.81
C CYS A 519 -0.79 -6.26 8.06
N VAL A 520 -1.58 -6.08 7.01
CA VAL A 520 -2.93 -5.55 7.04
C VAL A 520 -3.92 -6.68 6.76
N LYS A 521 -5.17 -6.49 7.11
CA LYS A 521 -6.25 -7.43 6.81
C LYS A 521 -7.37 -6.64 6.14
N PRO A 522 -7.24 -6.36 4.83
CA PRO A 522 -8.16 -5.48 4.11
C PRO A 522 -9.59 -6.00 4.19
N PRO A 523 -10.59 -5.14 4.40
CA PRO A 523 -11.99 -5.49 4.19
C PRO A 523 -12.23 -5.87 2.73
N ILE A 524 -13.31 -6.60 2.45
CA ILE A 524 -13.68 -6.97 1.08
C ILE A 524 -15.02 -6.30 0.77
N ILE A 525 -15.05 -5.49 -0.28
CA ILE A 525 -16.29 -4.89 -0.78
C ILE A 525 -16.98 -5.95 -1.63
N ILE A 526 -18.15 -6.42 -1.22
CA ILE A 526 -18.88 -7.47 -1.93
C ILE A 526 -20.06 -6.96 -2.76
N GLY A 527 -20.67 -5.85 -2.34
CA GLY A 527 -21.90 -5.34 -2.93
C GLY A 527 -22.01 -3.81 -2.94
N ASP A 528 -23.20 -3.33 -3.25
CA ASP A 528 -23.52 -1.91 -3.25
C ASP A 528 -23.52 -1.37 -1.81
N ILE A 529 -22.87 -0.24 -1.58
CA ILE A 529 -22.53 0.26 -0.24
C ILE A 529 -23.57 1.28 0.28
N SER A 530 -24.02 1.09 1.52
CA SER A 530 -24.86 2.04 2.26
C SER A 530 -24.46 2.13 3.73
N ARG A 531 -24.82 3.24 4.38
CA ARG A 531 -24.67 3.44 5.82
C ARG A 531 -26.02 3.21 6.51
N PRO A 532 -26.22 2.12 7.27
CA PRO A 532 -27.47 1.86 7.98
C PRO A 532 -27.66 2.76 9.21
N GLU A 533 -26.57 3.05 9.95
CA GLU A 533 -26.59 3.79 11.21
C GLU A 533 -25.38 4.73 11.33
N ALA A 534 -25.46 5.70 12.24
CA ALA A 534 -24.32 6.59 12.53
C ALA A 534 -23.14 5.83 13.14
N ILE A 535 -21.92 6.17 12.67
CA ILE A 535 -20.72 5.35 12.91
C ILE A 535 -19.87 5.93 14.06
N THR A 536 -19.69 7.26 14.08
CA THR A 536 -18.70 7.96 14.90
C THR A 536 -19.30 9.01 15.83
N VAL A 537 -20.57 9.37 15.59
CA VAL A 537 -21.28 10.46 16.28
C VAL A 537 -21.27 10.30 17.80
N GLU A 538 -21.52 9.10 18.32
CA GLU A 538 -21.57 8.84 19.77
C GLU A 538 -20.25 9.23 20.46
N TRP A 539 -19.11 8.82 19.89
CA TRP A 539 -17.79 9.09 20.45
C TRP A 539 -17.40 10.56 20.31
N ALA A 540 -17.71 11.17 19.16
CA ALA A 540 -17.43 12.58 18.92
C ALA A 540 -18.22 13.47 19.89
N GLN A 541 -19.51 13.18 20.11
CA GLN A 541 -20.34 13.89 21.07
C GLN A 541 -19.83 13.74 22.50
N TYR A 542 -19.47 12.53 22.91
CA TYR A 542 -18.91 12.30 24.23
C TYR A 542 -17.60 13.08 24.41
N ALA A 543 -16.69 13.03 23.44
CA ALA A 543 -15.44 13.75 23.50
C ALA A 543 -15.64 15.28 23.56
N GLN A 544 -16.53 15.83 22.74
CA GLN A 544 -16.86 17.25 22.77
C GLN A 544 -17.53 17.66 24.08
N SER A 545 -18.26 16.78 24.76
CA SER A 545 -18.89 17.09 26.06
C SER A 545 -17.90 17.25 27.22
N LEU A 546 -16.63 16.86 27.03
CA LEU A 546 -15.59 16.87 28.06
C LEU A 546 -14.74 18.15 28.06
N THR A 547 -14.94 19.06 27.09
CA THR A 547 -14.11 20.27 26.92
C THR A 547 -14.89 21.36 26.19
N ASP A 548 -14.55 22.61 26.46
CA ASP A 548 -15.07 23.77 25.72
C ASP A 548 -14.29 24.03 24.41
N LYS A 549 -13.15 23.36 24.21
CA LYS A 549 -12.36 23.46 22.97
C LYS A 549 -13.01 22.67 21.84
N PRO A 550 -12.82 23.06 20.57
CA PRO A 550 -13.33 22.28 19.45
C PRO A 550 -12.65 20.91 19.37
N VAL A 551 -13.44 19.85 19.27
CA VAL A 551 -12.99 18.47 19.05
C VAL A 551 -13.28 18.06 17.61
N LYS A 552 -12.30 17.44 16.93
CA LYS A 552 -12.48 16.95 15.57
C LYS A 552 -13.35 15.70 15.51
N GLY A 553 -14.33 15.69 14.62
CA GLY A 553 -14.93 14.47 14.10
C GLY A 553 -13.97 13.81 13.11
N MET A 554 -13.72 12.51 13.25
CA MET A 554 -12.69 11.80 12.46
C MET A 554 -13.31 10.80 11.50
N LEU A 555 -13.09 10.98 10.20
CA LEU A 555 -13.55 10.09 9.14
C LEU A 555 -12.39 9.66 8.24
N THR A 556 -12.52 8.46 7.66
CA THR A 556 -11.67 8.03 6.53
C THR A 556 -12.40 8.33 5.24
N GLY A 557 -11.71 8.94 4.28
CA GLY A 557 -12.28 9.32 3.00
C GLY A 557 -12.63 8.14 2.08
N PRO A 558 -13.52 8.37 1.09
CA PRO A 558 -14.04 7.33 0.22
C PRO A 558 -12.97 6.65 -0.64
N VAL A 559 -11.96 7.40 -1.10
CA VAL A 559 -10.89 6.87 -1.95
C VAL A 559 -9.99 5.94 -1.13
N THR A 560 -9.70 6.28 0.12
CA THR A 560 -8.92 5.45 1.04
C THR A 560 -9.65 4.19 1.46
N ILE A 561 -10.94 4.28 1.83
CA ILE A 561 -11.75 3.09 2.11
C ILE A 561 -11.75 2.15 0.89
N LEU A 562 -11.86 2.69 -0.32
CA LEU A 562 -11.79 1.92 -1.56
C LEU A 562 -10.40 1.28 -1.77
N CYS A 563 -9.31 2.06 -1.69
CA CYS A 563 -7.97 1.61 -2.07
C CYS A 563 -7.39 0.60 -1.07
N TRP A 564 -7.75 0.70 0.20
CA TRP A 564 -7.28 -0.21 1.26
C TRP A 564 -8.27 -1.33 1.60
N SER A 565 -9.32 -1.48 0.79
CA SER A 565 -10.15 -2.67 0.74
C SER A 565 -9.81 -3.48 -0.51
N PHE A 566 -10.22 -4.75 -0.54
CA PHE A 566 -10.31 -5.50 -1.79
C PHE A 566 -11.56 -5.05 -2.55
N PRO A 567 -11.41 -4.31 -3.67
CA PRO A 567 -12.55 -3.75 -4.39
C PRO A 567 -13.22 -4.83 -5.24
N ARG A 568 -14.51 -4.61 -5.52
CA ARG A 568 -15.27 -5.35 -6.53
C ARG A 568 -14.67 -5.19 -7.93
N GLU A 569 -14.73 -6.24 -8.73
CA GLU A 569 -14.24 -6.25 -10.12
C GLU A 569 -15.36 -6.05 -11.17
N ASP A 570 -16.63 -6.13 -10.76
CA ASP A 570 -17.81 -6.05 -11.64
C ASP A 570 -18.30 -4.60 -11.87
N VAL A 571 -17.80 -3.63 -11.09
CA VAL A 571 -18.16 -2.21 -11.21
C VAL A 571 -16.91 -1.35 -11.14
N SER A 572 -16.96 -0.16 -11.73
CA SER A 572 -15.80 0.74 -11.75
C SER A 572 -15.48 1.29 -10.36
N ARG A 573 -14.19 1.53 -10.10
CA ARG A 573 -13.68 2.20 -8.89
C ARG A 573 -14.41 3.51 -8.59
N LYS A 574 -14.73 4.29 -9.64
CA LYS A 574 -15.51 5.53 -9.55
C LYS A 574 -16.91 5.31 -8.94
N VAL A 575 -17.62 4.27 -9.35
CA VAL A 575 -18.96 3.97 -8.82
C VAL A 575 -18.86 3.58 -7.34
N ILE A 576 -17.90 2.73 -6.97
CA ILE A 576 -17.67 2.32 -5.59
C ILE A 576 -17.33 3.54 -4.71
N ALA A 577 -16.43 4.41 -5.16
CA ALA A 577 -16.04 5.63 -4.45
C ALA A 577 -17.25 6.56 -4.21
N ARG A 578 -18.14 6.72 -5.19
CA ARG A 578 -19.38 7.51 -5.03
C ARG A 578 -20.35 6.91 -4.02
N GLN A 579 -20.49 5.59 -3.98
CA GLN A 579 -21.33 4.93 -2.97
C GLN A 579 -20.78 5.17 -1.56
N ILE A 580 -19.47 5.00 -1.36
CA ILE A 580 -18.81 5.29 -0.08
C ILE A 580 -18.95 6.78 0.27
N ALA A 581 -18.76 7.67 -0.70
CA ALA A 581 -18.89 9.11 -0.48
C ALA A 581 -20.30 9.50 -0.03
N LEU A 582 -21.35 8.95 -0.64
CA LEU A 582 -22.74 9.19 -0.23
C LEU A 582 -23.05 8.65 1.17
N ALA A 583 -22.45 7.52 1.55
CA ALA A 583 -22.57 6.95 2.89
C ALA A 583 -21.88 7.84 3.94
N LEU A 584 -20.67 8.31 3.65
CA LEU A 584 -19.93 9.23 4.51
C LEU A 584 -20.51 10.65 4.54
N ARG A 585 -21.17 11.09 3.46
CA ARG A 585 -21.90 12.36 3.43
C ARG A 585 -22.95 12.43 4.53
N ASP A 586 -23.67 11.33 4.76
CA ASP A 586 -24.66 11.25 5.83
C ASP A 586 -23.99 11.31 7.21
N GLU A 587 -22.80 10.69 7.37
CA GLU A 587 -22.02 10.76 8.61
C GLU A 587 -21.49 12.17 8.89
N VAL A 588 -21.03 12.90 7.88
CA VAL A 588 -20.62 14.31 8.00
C VAL A 588 -21.80 15.17 8.45
N ALA A 589 -22.98 14.97 7.86
CA ALA A 589 -24.19 15.69 8.23
C ALA A 589 -24.61 15.40 9.68
N ASP A 590 -24.54 14.15 10.12
CA ASP A 590 -24.89 13.76 11.48
C ASP A 590 -23.90 14.28 12.52
N LEU A 591 -22.59 14.25 12.23
CA LEU A 591 -21.57 14.87 13.08
C LEU A 591 -21.82 16.37 13.25
N GLU A 592 -22.15 17.05 12.15
CA GLU A 592 -22.45 18.48 12.18
C GLU A 592 -23.75 18.78 12.97
N GLN A 593 -24.79 17.96 12.82
CA GLN A 593 -26.03 18.06 13.58
C GLN A 593 -25.80 17.80 15.08
N ALA A 594 -24.83 16.94 15.40
CA ALA A 594 -24.39 16.63 16.76
C ALA A 594 -23.54 17.75 17.40
N GLY A 595 -23.28 18.85 16.70
CA GLY A 595 -22.55 20.01 17.22
C GLY A 595 -21.04 20.00 16.93
N ILE A 596 -20.54 19.00 16.21
CA ILE A 596 -19.13 18.91 15.85
C ILE A 596 -18.83 19.93 14.74
N GLY A 597 -17.99 20.92 15.06
CA GLY A 597 -17.69 22.05 14.15
C GLY A 597 -16.48 21.84 13.26
N ILE A 598 -15.61 20.88 13.57
CA ILE A 598 -14.42 20.55 12.77
C ILE A 598 -14.50 19.07 12.44
N ILE A 599 -14.51 18.72 11.17
CA ILE A 599 -14.61 17.34 10.69
C ILE A 599 -13.42 17.07 9.78
N GLN A 600 -12.60 16.09 10.15
CA GLN A 600 -11.45 15.68 9.37
C GLN A 600 -11.76 14.40 8.59
N ILE A 601 -11.48 14.43 7.29
CA ILE A 601 -11.71 13.35 6.33
C ILE A 601 -10.35 13.00 5.71
N ASP A 602 -9.77 11.89 6.11
CA ASP A 602 -8.39 11.53 5.74
C ASP A 602 -8.35 10.78 4.41
N GLU A 603 -7.47 11.22 3.49
CA GLU A 603 -7.26 10.58 2.18
C GLU A 603 -5.80 10.19 1.90
N PRO A 604 -5.15 9.39 2.77
CA PRO A 604 -3.77 8.96 2.56
C PRO A 604 -3.58 8.09 1.29
N ALA A 605 -4.63 7.46 0.76
CA ALA A 605 -4.54 6.62 -0.44
C ALA A 605 -4.88 7.36 -1.75
N LEU A 606 -5.12 8.68 -1.73
CA LEU A 606 -5.44 9.44 -2.95
C LEU A 606 -4.32 9.33 -4.00
N ARG A 607 -3.06 9.44 -3.59
CA ARG A 607 -1.93 9.23 -4.51
C ARG A 607 -1.71 7.74 -4.81
N GLU A 608 -1.92 6.86 -3.82
CA GLU A 608 -1.75 5.41 -4.00
C GLU A 608 -2.67 4.86 -5.10
N GLY A 609 -3.86 5.44 -5.25
CA GLY A 609 -4.81 5.05 -6.27
C GLY A 609 -4.50 5.55 -7.68
N LEU A 610 -3.46 6.37 -7.87
CA LEU A 610 -3.08 6.86 -9.20
C LEU A 610 -2.78 5.69 -10.16
N PRO A 611 -3.24 5.79 -11.42
CA PRO A 611 -2.74 4.95 -12.50
C PRO A 611 -1.21 5.06 -12.62
N LEU A 612 -0.58 4.03 -13.17
CA LEU A 612 0.87 3.98 -13.28
C LEU A 612 1.42 4.88 -14.40
N ARG A 613 0.58 5.21 -15.39
CA ARG A 613 0.89 6.17 -16.45
C ARG A 613 0.37 7.56 -16.09
N GLN A 614 1.22 8.56 -16.22
CA GLN A 614 0.89 9.95 -15.89
C GLN A 614 -0.21 10.49 -16.80
N SER A 615 -0.23 10.09 -18.08
CA SER A 615 -1.29 10.43 -19.03
C SER A 615 -2.71 10.03 -18.59
N GLU A 616 -2.85 9.10 -17.64
CA GLU A 616 -4.14 8.63 -17.14
C GLU A 616 -4.54 9.24 -15.80
N TRP A 617 -3.65 10.01 -15.18
CA TRP A 617 -3.87 10.56 -13.84
C TRP A 617 -5.09 11.47 -13.77
N GLN A 618 -5.29 12.35 -14.76
CA GLN A 618 -6.37 13.32 -14.72
C GLN A 618 -7.74 12.65 -14.62
N ALA A 619 -7.96 11.58 -15.41
CA ALA A 619 -9.22 10.84 -15.38
C ALA A 619 -9.49 10.21 -14.00
N TYR A 620 -8.44 9.75 -13.31
CA TYR A 620 -8.54 9.27 -11.93
C TYR A 620 -8.83 10.40 -10.95
N LEU A 621 -8.02 11.46 -11.00
CA LEU A 621 -8.08 12.60 -10.08
C LEU A 621 -9.44 13.29 -10.15
N ASP A 622 -10.03 13.42 -11.35
CA ASP A 622 -11.35 14.00 -11.54
C ASP A 622 -12.43 13.33 -10.68
N TRP A 623 -12.52 12.00 -10.68
CA TRP A 623 -13.53 11.31 -9.88
C TRP A 623 -13.12 11.12 -8.43
N ALA A 624 -11.82 11.01 -8.14
CA ALA A 624 -11.33 10.84 -6.78
C ALA A 624 -11.56 12.12 -5.95
N VAL A 625 -11.24 13.28 -6.53
CA VAL A 625 -11.53 14.60 -5.95
C VAL A 625 -13.05 14.82 -5.85
N GLU A 626 -13.82 14.46 -6.88
CA GLU A 626 -15.29 14.56 -6.83
C GLU A 626 -15.89 13.70 -5.70
N ALA A 627 -15.40 12.47 -5.49
CA ALA A 627 -15.88 11.60 -4.42
C ALA A 627 -15.56 12.17 -3.02
N PHE A 628 -14.36 12.71 -2.81
CA PHE A 628 -14.04 13.43 -1.58
C PHE A 628 -14.99 14.62 -1.38
N ARG A 629 -15.14 15.47 -2.39
CA ARG A 629 -16.02 16.65 -2.29
C ARG A 629 -17.47 16.26 -2.05
N LEU A 630 -17.95 15.16 -2.62
CA LEU A 630 -19.31 14.68 -2.45
C LEU A 630 -19.64 14.38 -0.98
N ASN A 631 -18.69 13.92 -0.17
CA ASN A 631 -18.93 13.74 1.26
C ASN A 631 -18.75 15.05 2.06
N ALA A 632 -17.80 15.90 1.69
CA ALA A 632 -17.44 17.12 2.42
C ALA A 632 -18.42 18.28 2.16
N ALA A 633 -18.97 18.37 0.96
CA ALA A 633 -19.77 19.51 0.50
C ALA A 633 -21.10 19.71 1.24
N VAL A 634 -21.56 18.71 2.01
CA VAL A 634 -22.76 18.82 2.84
C VAL A 634 -22.56 19.76 4.04
N ALA A 635 -21.32 19.99 4.46
CA ALA A 635 -21.00 20.84 5.60
C ALA A 635 -21.34 22.31 5.35
N ARG A 636 -21.88 22.98 6.37
CA ARG A 636 -22.14 24.42 6.41
C ARG A 636 -20.85 25.21 6.29
N ASP A 637 -20.97 26.48 5.89
CA ASP A 637 -19.80 27.34 5.66
C ASP A 637 -19.03 27.65 6.95
N ASP A 638 -19.68 27.58 8.11
CA ASP A 638 -19.08 27.77 9.43
C ASP A 638 -18.51 26.48 10.06
N THR A 639 -18.62 25.34 9.36
CA THR A 639 -17.97 24.07 9.71
C THR A 639 -16.66 23.95 8.94
N GLN A 640 -15.57 23.57 9.63
CA GLN A 640 -14.28 23.32 8.99
C GLN A 640 -14.16 21.86 8.54
N ILE A 641 -13.83 21.66 7.26
CA ILE A 641 -13.38 20.38 6.72
C ILE A 641 -11.86 20.34 6.74
N HIS A 642 -11.31 19.40 7.50
CA HIS A 642 -9.89 19.10 7.52
C HIS A 642 -9.61 17.87 6.64
N THR A 643 -8.43 17.76 6.07
CA THR A 643 -7.95 16.51 5.47
C THR A 643 -6.49 16.26 5.82
N HIS A 644 -6.13 14.99 5.94
CA HIS A 644 -4.76 14.55 6.15
C HIS A 644 -4.31 13.64 5.01
N MET A 645 -3.06 13.84 4.57
CA MET A 645 -2.42 13.03 3.54
C MET A 645 -0.99 12.65 3.98
N CYS A 646 -0.67 11.36 3.97
CA CYS A 646 0.63 10.80 4.34
C CYS A 646 1.44 10.33 3.12
N TYR A 647 2.75 10.17 3.27
CA TYR A 647 3.63 9.32 2.41
C TYR A 647 3.72 9.66 0.92
N CYS A 648 3.67 10.94 0.52
CA CYS A 648 3.53 11.30 -0.89
C CYS A 648 4.39 12.49 -1.31
N GLU A 649 5.10 12.38 -2.44
CA GLU A 649 5.75 13.51 -3.12
C GLU A 649 4.69 14.35 -3.88
N PHE A 650 3.98 15.24 -3.19
CA PHE A 650 2.78 15.92 -3.71
C PHE A 650 2.97 16.82 -4.94
N ASN A 651 4.21 17.09 -5.37
CA ASN A 651 4.55 18.05 -6.43
C ASN A 651 3.68 17.91 -7.68
N ASP A 652 3.44 16.68 -8.13
CA ASP A 652 2.77 16.41 -9.40
C ASP A 652 1.24 16.42 -9.34
N ILE A 653 0.65 16.58 -8.15
CA ILE A 653 -0.82 16.54 -7.94
C ILE A 653 -1.35 17.72 -7.09
N MET A 654 -0.55 18.77 -6.88
CA MET A 654 -0.93 19.93 -6.06
C MET A 654 -2.25 20.58 -6.49
N ASP A 655 -2.50 20.70 -7.80
CA ASP A 655 -3.77 21.23 -8.33
C ASP A 655 -4.97 20.41 -7.87
N SER A 656 -4.82 19.08 -7.84
CA SER A 656 -5.89 18.17 -7.38
C SER A 656 -6.09 18.22 -5.88
N ILE A 657 -5.02 18.42 -5.11
CA ILE A 657 -5.10 18.64 -3.66
C ILE A 657 -5.84 19.94 -3.35
N ALA A 658 -5.56 21.02 -4.08
CA ALA A 658 -6.32 22.25 -3.96
C ALA A 658 -7.78 22.07 -4.40
N ALA A 659 -8.03 21.27 -5.43
CA ALA A 659 -9.37 20.97 -5.91
C ALA A 659 -10.23 20.18 -4.90
N LEU A 660 -9.65 19.54 -3.89
CA LEU A 660 -10.39 18.94 -2.76
C LEU A 660 -11.22 19.98 -2.00
N ASP A 661 -10.84 21.26 -2.03
CA ASP A 661 -11.50 22.37 -1.33
C ASP A 661 -11.67 22.13 0.19
N ALA A 662 -10.71 21.43 0.80
CA ALA A 662 -10.62 21.30 2.26
C ALA A 662 -10.20 22.64 2.87
N ASP A 663 -10.79 23.01 4.00
CA ASP A 663 -10.51 24.29 4.67
C ASP A 663 -9.10 24.29 5.29
N VAL A 664 -8.67 23.12 5.81
CA VAL A 664 -7.33 22.90 6.36
C VAL A 664 -6.78 21.57 5.86
N ILE A 665 -5.54 21.56 5.34
CA ILE A 665 -4.82 20.33 5.00
C ILE A 665 -3.62 20.11 5.91
N THR A 666 -3.37 18.86 6.32
CA THR A 666 -2.15 18.48 7.05
C THR A 666 -1.35 17.47 6.23
N ILE A 667 -0.04 17.68 6.12
CA ILE A 667 0.86 16.87 5.28
C ILE A 667 2.08 16.41 6.06
N GLU A 668 2.56 15.20 5.78
CA GLU A 668 3.81 14.65 6.34
C GLU A 668 5.03 15.32 5.69
N THR A 669 5.94 15.90 6.49
CA THR A 669 7.09 16.66 5.95
C THR A 669 8.40 16.48 6.72
N SER A 670 8.41 15.96 7.95
CA SER A 670 9.63 15.99 8.77
C SER A 670 10.73 15.03 8.29
N ARG A 671 10.37 13.93 7.62
CA ARG A 671 11.31 12.93 7.07
C ARG A 671 11.95 13.32 5.75
N SER A 672 11.37 14.27 5.02
CA SER A 672 11.79 14.71 3.69
C SER A 672 12.58 16.02 3.70
N ASP A 673 13.11 16.43 4.86
CA ASP A 673 13.84 17.71 5.05
C ASP A 673 13.11 18.96 4.51
N MET A 674 11.77 18.91 4.50
CA MET A 674 10.90 19.93 3.91
C MET A 674 11.18 20.21 2.42
N GLU A 675 11.74 19.26 1.65
CA GLU A 675 11.79 19.37 0.18
C GLU A 675 10.39 19.60 -0.41
N LEU A 676 9.37 19.05 0.25
CA LEU A 676 7.95 19.26 -0.04
C LEU A 676 7.48 20.72 0.08
N LEU A 677 8.20 21.62 0.76
CA LEU A 677 7.84 23.04 0.77
C LEU A 677 8.25 23.78 -0.51
N GLU A 678 9.13 23.18 -1.32
CA GLU A 678 9.55 23.75 -2.61
C GLU A 678 8.41 23.75 -3.63
N SER A 679 7.50 22.77 -3.60
CA SER A 679 6.32 22.74 -4.49
C SER A 679 5.36 23.89 -4.25
N PHE A 680 5.27 24.39 -3.02
CA PHE A 680 4.48 25.59 -2.70
C PHE A 680 5.09 26.88 -3.25
N LYS A 681 6.34 26.87 -3.78
CA LYS A 681 6.86 28.01 -4.56
C LYS A 681 6.22 28.10 -5.93
N ALA A 682 5.93 26.94 -6.54
CA ALA A 682 5.33 26.86 -7.87
C ALA A 682 3.80 26.98 -7.84
N PHE A 683 3.20 26.76 -6.66
CA PHE A 683 1.76 26.76 -6.47
C PHE A 683 1.36 27.49 -5.16
N ASP A 684 0.65 28.61 -5.28
CA ASP A 684 0.10 29.33 -4.13
C ASP A 684 -1.17 28.63 -3.63
N TYR A 685 -0.99 27.70 -2.70
CA TYR A 685 -2.11 26.96 -2.12
C TYR A 685 -3.07 27.92 -1.41
N PRO A 686 -4.37 27.93 -1.76
CA PRO A 686 -5.28 29.01 -1.33
C PRO A 686 -5.73 28.90 0.13
N ASN A 687 -5.82 27.68 0.68
CA ASN A 687 -6.46 27.39 1.97
C ASN A 687 -5.42 27.20 3.10
N GLU A 688 -5.83 26.82 4.31
CA GLU A 688 -4.90 26.65 5.43
C GLU A 688 -4.15 25.32 5.36
N ILE A 689 -2.94 25.29 5.93
CA ILE A 689 -2.03 24.15 5.82
C ILE A 689 -1.19 23.94 7.08
N GLY A 690 -1.01 22.69 7.45
CA GLY A 690 -0.21 22.22 8.56
C GLY A 690 0.89 21.25 8.12
N PRO A 691 2.09 21.74 7.76
CA PRO A 691 3.23 20.88 7.50
C PRO A 691 3.70 20.24 8.81
N GLY A 692 3.83 18.91 8.82
CA GLY A 692 4.21 18.16 10.01
C GLY A 692 5.61 18.52 10.54
N VAL A 693 5.68 18.80 11.84
CA VAL A 693 6.93 19.24 12.52
C VAL A 693 7.53 18.21 13.47
N TYR A 694 6.93 17.02 13.53
CA TYR A 694 7.33 15.92 14.41
C TYR A 694 7.23 14.58 13.66
N ASP A 695 8.39 13.92 13.45
CA ASP A 695 8.47 12.55 12.93
C ASP A 695 7.87 11.58 13.94
N ILE A 696 6.59 11.28 13.77
CA ILE A 696 5.89 10.39 14.67
C ILE A 696 6.37 8.96 14.56
N HIS A 697 7.17 8.55 13.58
CA HIS A 697 7.62 7.15 13.44
C HIS A 697 8.94 6.87 14.15
N SER A 698 9.61 7.91 14.62
CA SER A 698 10.77 7.83 15.50
C SER A 698 10.32 7.89 16.97
N PRO A 699 10.97 7.16 17.89
CA PRO A 699 10.79 7.39 19.33
C PRO A 699 11.50 8.67 19.82
N ASN A 700 12.25 9.36 18.95
CA ASN A 700 12.99 10.56 19.33
C ASN A 700 12.05 11.74 19.60
N VAL A 701 12.34 12.50 20.64
CA VAL A 701 11.64 13.73 20.98
C VAL A 701 12.32 14.91 20.25
N PRO A 702 11.62 15.66 19.37
CA PRO A 702 12.19 16.84 18.72
C PRO A 702 12.34 17.99 19.72
N SER A 703 13.41 18.77 19.59
CA SER A 703 13.61 19.97 20.41
C SER A 703 12.68 21.12 19.97
N GLU A 704 12.42 22.07 20.87
CA GLU A 704 11.65 23.28 20.53
C GLU A 704 12.31 24.05 19.38
N GLU A 705 13.63 24.22 19.41
CA GLU A 705 14.37 24.98 18.40
C GLU A 705 14.26 24.36 17.02
N TRP A 706 14.27 23.02 16.95
CA TRP A 706 14.06 22.29 15.71
C TRP A 706 12.67 22.58 15.12
N ILE A 707 11.63 22.50 15.96
CA ILE A 707 10.25 22.78 15.54
C ILE A 707 10.10 24.24 15.09
N VAL A 708 10.65 25.20 15.84
CA VAL A 708 10.63 26.62 15.48
C VAL A 708 11.34 26.87 14.15
N ALA A 709 12.49 26.23 13.92
CA ALA A 709 13.22 26.36 12.65
C ALA A 709 12.39 25.85 11.46
N LEU A 710 11.71 24.72 11.62
CA LEU A 710 10.81 24.15 10.61
C LEU A 710 9.63 25.09 10.33
N LEU A 711 8.96 25.59 11.36
CA LEU A 711 7.82 26.51 11.21
C LEU A 711 8.23 27.83 10.55
N ARG A 712 9.42 28.37 10.88
CA ARG A 712 9.96 29.56 10.21
C ARG A 712 10.28 29.30 8.74
N LYS A 713 10.77 28.10 8.40
CA LYS A 713 10.99 27.69 6.99
C LYS A 713 9.66 27.68 6.23
N ALA A 714 8.58 27.17 6.84
CA ALA A 714 7.24 27.22 6.26
C ALA A 714 6.70 28.66 6.12
N ALA A 715 6.92 29.52 7.13
CA ALA A 715 6.49 30.92 7.14
C ALA A 715 7.10 31.78 6.02
N GLN A 716 8.25 31.37 5.47
CA GLN A 716 8.87 32.04 4.32
C GLN A 716 8.08 31.87 3.02
N ARG A 717 7.17 30.89 2.97
CA ARG A 717 6.44 30.49 1.76
C ARG A 717 4.94 30.62 1.91
N ILE A 718 4.44 30.35 3.11
CA ILE A 718 3.01 30.36 3.41
C ILE A 718 2.77 31.43 4.48
N PRO A 719 1.79 32.33 4.29
CA PRO A 719 1.42 33.32 5.28
C PRO A 719 1.11 32.68 6.64
N ALA A 720 1.57 33.30 7.72
CA ALA A 720 1.46 32.76 9.07
C ALA A 720 0.01 32.54 9.51
N GLU A 721 -0.93 33.35 9.02
CA GLU A 721 -2.37 33.22 9.27
C GLU A 721 -2.99 31.97 8.65
N ARG A 722 -2.28 31.29 7.73
CA ARG A 722 -2.70 30.01 7.12
C ARG A 722 -1.95 28.80 7.69
N LEU A 723 -0.99 29.00 8.59
CA LEU A 723 -0.13 27.93 9.10
C LEU A 723 -0.64 27.30 10.39
N TRP A 724 -0.85 25.99 10.34
CA TRP A 724 -1.16 25.13 11.48
C TRP A 724 0.10 24.43 12.01
N VAL A 725 0.07 24.06 13.29
CA VAL A 725 1.16 23.33 13.94
C VAL A 725 0.67 21.95 14.38
N ASN A 726 1.20 20.90 13.75
CA ASN A 726 0.79 19.51 13.98
C ASN A 726 1.95 18.53 13.78
N PRO A 727 1.84 17.30 14.33
CA PRO A 727 2.73 16.21 13.97
C PRO A 727 2.56 15.75 12.52
N ASP A 728 3.50 14.92 12.02
CA ASP A 728 3.44 14.35 10.67
C ASP A 728 2.23 13.43 10.43
N CYS A 729 1.78 12.69 11.45
CA CYS A 729 0.67 11.73 11.33
C CYS A 729 0.08 11.43 12.73
N GLY A 730 -0.80 10.43 12.83
CA GLY A 730 -1.39 9.95 14.07
C GLY A 730 -0.40 9.27 15.02
N LEU A 731 -0.68 9.31 16.33
CA LEU A 731 0.24 8.90 17.40
C LEU A 731 0.00 7.45 17.89
N LYS A 732 -0.82 6.66 17.19
CA LYS A 732 -1.17 5.26 17.50
C LYS A 732 0.01 4.36 17.88
N THR A 733 1.14 4.55 17.21
CA THR A 733 2.32 3.67 17.34
C THR A 733 3.35 4.15 18.37
N ARG A 734 3.12 5.31 19.00
CA ARG A 734 3.94 5.87 20.09
C ARG A 734 3.40 5.41 21.45
N ALA A 735 4.16 5.67 22.50
CA ALA A 735 3.72 5.60 23.89
C ALA A 735 3.54 7.02 24.47
N TRP A 736 2.86 7.08 25.62
CA TRP A 736 2.50 8.33 26.27
C TRP A 736 3.68 9.20 26.71
N PRO A 737 4.80 8.67 27.23
CA PRO A 737 5.92 9.52 27.67
C PRO A 737 6.47 10.40 26.54
N GLU A 738 6.87 9.81 25.42
CA GLU A 738 7.40 10.55 24.28
C GLU A 738 6.31 11.41 23.61
N THR A 739 5.07 10.95 23.60
CA THR A 739 3.95 11.73 23.05
C THR A 739 3.75 13.04 23.83
N ARG A 740 3.76 12.99 25.16
CA ARG A 740 3.59 14.18 26.00
C ARG A 740 4.72 15.17 25.80
N GLU A 741 5.96 14.68 25.77
CA GLU A 741 7.14 15.54 25.64
C GLU A 741 7.20 16.22 24.27
N SER A 742 7.03 15.46 23.18
CA SER A 742 7.02 16.00 21.82
C SER A 742 5.90 17.04 21.61
N LEU A 743 4.69 16.77 22.11
CA LEU A 743 3.58 17.72 22.00
C LEU A 743 3.77 18.96 22.88
N ALA A 744 4.39 18.83 24.06
CA ALA A 744 4.71 19.98 24.90
C ALA A 744 5.70 20.93 24.21
N ASN A 745 6.73 20.38 23.57
CA ASN A 745 7.70 21.16 22.78
C ASN A 745 7.02 21.84 21.59
N MET A 746 6.11 21.13 20.90
CA MET A 746 5.34 21.66 19.78
C MET A 746 4.44 22.85 20.19
N VAL A 747 3.71 22.74 21.30
CA VAL A 747 2.87 23.83 21.81
C VAL A 747 3.72 25.02 22.27
N THR A 748 4.87 24.77 22.91
CA THR A 748 5.80 25.83 23.33
C THR A 748 6.36 26.59 22.12
N ALA A 749 6.76 25.88 21.06
CA ALA A 749 7.21 26.47 19.82
C ALA A 749 6.14 27.37 19.16
N ALA A 750 4.88 26.91 19.12
CA ALA A 750 3.77 27.71 18.58
C ALA A 750 3.52 28.98 19.42
N ARG A 751 3.53 28.87 20.76
CA ARG A 751 3.38 30.02 21.67
C ARG A 751 4.48 31.06 21.49
N ARG A 752 5.72 30.61 21.26
CA ARG A 752 6.85 31.49 20.96
C ARG A 752 6.61 32.28 19.67
N LEU A 753 6.20 31.62 18.59
CA LEU A 753 5.93 32.29 17.31
C LEU A 753 4.74 33.26 17.41
N ARG A 754 3.71 32.94 18.19
CA ARG A 754 2.59 33.87 18.49
C ARG A 754 3.08 35.16 19.14
N ALA A 755 4.00 35.06 20.10
CA ALA A 755 4.54 36.22 20.79
C ALA A 755 5.46 37.08 19.90
N GLU A 756 6.09 36.48 18.88
CA GLU A 756 6.92 37.19 17.89
C GLU A 756 6.09 37.85 16.76
N SER A 757 4.84 37.42 16.57
CA SER A 757 3.92 37.91 15.52
C SER A 757 2.96 39.01 15.99
N LEU A 758 2.95 39.30 17.30
CA LEU A 758 2.30 40.45 17.94
C LEU A 758 3.22 41.67 17.89
#